data_AF-A0A6V7W9Q6-F1
#
_entry.id   AF-A0A6V7W9Q6-F1
#
_cell.length_a   1.000
_cell.length_b   1.000
_cell.length_c   1.000
_cell.angle_alpha   90.00
_cell.angle_beta   90.00
_cell.angle_gamma   90.00
#
_symmetry.space_group_name_H-M   'P 1'
#
loop_
_entity.id
_entity.type
_entity.pdbx_description
1 polymer ?
#
loop_
_entity_poly.entity_id
_entity_poly.type
_entity_poly.pdbx_seq_one_letter_code
_entity_poly.pdbx_strand_id
1 'polypeptide(L)'
;MQNFGQPPFNCSDSCMGGPEDQNPSSFSRSLHDATYAYLRALNNTMEKFGYITKEMARNGTLITNMSRGEFQGETGNVIFDQQGNRQPIFYVTMLDASDQPQVVMEINFVPNNTNLKKRYTDESTIWINSNGKRPLYKPICGYTGTDCPPDMTTYIIIAIGLVVLIVFSFTFGIGYAIREKKKEKRRLTKECIIPFIELRNLKEIKNNDGSNIEINKSLRSIQSISNLSTNTKLTATLKAKNWKQKIIHIFCIIEKIFNEDLTQLRKIKQLDHDNLNKFCGVCTDAPILYGIWKYCQRGSLKDLIAKEQYVGDSFVMFTLMRDIASGLIALHGSFAGAHGMLSSENCLINDRWQVKISDFGLNMIRESQPMSKRKLLWTAPELLRENNRKGTKEGDVYSFAIICCELVNRETVWNGVEREDDVDDILHRLKQINTSIPPRPLLRNNENINQNLLHLIRDCWNERNIERPKMIQVRSMLKQMVRDGSQNLMDYVFGMLEQYASSLEQEVEERTRELVEEKRKSDILLYRMLPKQVADKLKLGEFVEPEQFSAATIFFSDVVSFTTLASKCSPLQVVNLLNMLYTTFDGIIDSHDVYKVETIGDGYLVCSGIPRRNGNDHAKAIAELSFAFLRSVSNFKVDHLPNERVNLRIGIHTGPAVAGVVGLTMPRYCLFGDTVNTASRMESNGRPSKIHISSETNKYLTNIIGGYLTEPRGEIIIKGKGVMETFWLIGHSNDLDINNNNWNELGTINEDLLNNEEE
;
A
#
# COMPACT_ATOMS: atom_id res chain seq x y z
N MET A 1 30.75 99.89 -104.97
CA MET A 1 32.22 99.82 -104.98
C MET A 1 32.89 100.95 -105.78
N GLN A 2 32.37 101.39 -106.95
CA GLN A 2 32.94 102.56 -107.66
C GLN A 2 32.86 103.90 -106.89
N ASN A 3 31.95 104.04 -105.93
CA ASN A 3 31.74 105.31 -105.22
C ASN A 3 32.79 105.63 -104.13
N PHE A 4 33.59 104.65 -103.67
CA PHE A 4 34.62 104.90 -102.64
C PHE A 4 35.86 105.63 -103.19
N GLY A 5 36.03 105.64 -104.52
CA GLY A 5 37.07 106.43 -105.19
C GLY A 5 36.78 107.93 -105.28
N GLN A 6 35.59 108.38 -104.86
CA GLN A 6 35.21 109.80 -104.87
C GLN A 6 35.27 110.43 -103.46
N PRO A 7 35.35 111.77 -103.36
CA PRO A 7 35.33 112.45 -102.08
C PRO A 7 34.04 112.13 -101.29
N PRO A 8 34.11 111.99 -99.95
CA PRO A 8 35.23 112.36 -99.09
C PRO A 8 36.32 111.28 -98.94
N PHE A 9 36.11 110.07 -99.48
CA PHE A 9 36.98 108.93 -99.21
C PHE A 9 38.19 108.83 -100.17
N ASN A 10 38.09 109.35 -101.40
CA ASN A 10 39.21 109.58 -102.35
C ASN A 10 40.23 108.42 -102.45
N CYS A 11 39.75 107.19 -102.42
CA CYS A 11 40.59 106.02 -102.27
C CYS A 11 40.99 105.44 -103.64
N SER A 12 42.27 105.58 -104.02
CA SER A 12 42.84 105.04 -105.26
C SER A 12 43.56 103.70 -104.98
N ASP A 13 43.42 102.76 -105.95
CA ASP A 13 43.63 101.29 -105.96
C ASP A 13 44.51 100.60 -104.89
N SER A 14 45.46 101.28 -104.27
CA SER A 14 46.27 100.79 -103.14
C SER A 14 45.50 100.49 -101.83
N CYS A 15 44.29 101.02 -101.65
CA CYS A 15 43.47 100.79 -100.47
C CYS A 15 42.35 99.75 -100.67
N MET A 16 42.21 99.20 -101.88
CA MET A 16 41.30 98.09 -102.16
C MET A 16 42.09 96.79 -102.17
N GLY A 17 42.44 96.29 -100.97
CA GLY A 17 43.20 95.05 -100.75
C GLY A 17 42.79 93.87 -101.65
N GLY A 18 43.71 92.91 -101.82
CA GLY A 18 43.63 91.83 -102.80
C GLY A 18 42.35 90.96 -102.68
N PRO A 19 42.10 90.05 -103.65
CA PRO A 19 40.84 89.30 -103.78
C PRO A 19 40.31 88.60 -102.52
N GLU A 20 41.19 88.22 -101.58
CA GLU A 20 40.83 87.55 -100.32
C GLU A 20 40.56 88.54 -99.16
N ASP A 21 41.01 89.79 -99.24
CA ASP A 21 40.71 90.88 -98.30
C ASP A 21 39.43 91.66 -98.70
N GLN A 22 38.70 91.18 -99.71
CA GLN A 22 37.46 91.78 -100.22
C GLN A 22 36.23 91.51 -99.35
N ASN A 23 36.36 90.70 -98.30
CA ASN A 23 35.29 90.52 -97.32
C ASN A 23 35.37 91.64 -96.27
N PRO A 24 34.38 92.54 -96.18
CA PRO A 24 34.38 93.59 -95.18
C PRO A 24 34.46 92.97 -93.79
N SER A 25 35.21 93.62 -92.90
CA SER A 25 35.32 93.23 -91.49
C SER A 25 33.92 92.96 -90.91
N SER A 26 33.81 91.97 -90.01
CA SER A 26 32.55 91.69 -89.29
C SER A 26 32.02 92.94 -88.58
N PHE A 27 32.92 93.85 -88.17
CA PHE A 27 32.59 95.15 -87.58
C PHE A 27 32.10 96.19 -88.59
N SER A 28 32.38 96.04 -89.89
CA SER A 28 31.94 96.99 -90.92
C SER A 28 30.42 97.11 -90.97
N ARG A 29 29.70 96.00 -90.77
CA ARG A 29 28.23 96.00 -90.67
C ARG A 29 27.75 96.76 -89.43
N SER A 30 28.43 96.59 -88.30
CA SER A 30 28.11 97.34 -87.07
C SER A 30 28.42 98.83 -87.18
N LEU A 31 29.52 99.19 -87.85
CA LEU A 31 29.89 100.59 -88.11
C LEU A 31 28.90 101.25 -89.07
N HIS A 32 28.45 100.53 -90.11
CA HIS A 32 27.37 100.97 -90.98
C HIS A 32 26.12 101.32 -90.17
N ASP A 33 25.67 100.41 -89.31
CA ASP A 33 24.45 100.62 -88.52
C ASP A 33 24.57 101.75 -87.52
N ALA A 34 25.73 101.90 -86.87
CA ALA A 34 26.00 103.02 -85.98
C ALA A 34 25.98 104.36 -86.73
N THR A 35 26.59 104.42 -87.91
CA THR A 35 26.64 105.62 -88.74
C THR A 35 25.25 105.96 -89.28
N TYR A 36 24.50 104.96 -89.74
CA TYR A 36 23.14 105.12 -90.24
C TYR A 36 22.17 105.56 -89.14
N ALA A 37 22.29 105.01 -87.92
CA ALA A 37 21.51 105.47 -86.77
C ALA A 37 21.75 106.96 -86.47
N TYR A 38 23.02 107.40 -86.51
CA TYR A 38 23.37 108.80 -86.28
C TYR A 38 22.82 109.72 -87.38
N LEU A 39 22.99 109.36 -88.66
CA LEU A 39 22.46 110.14 -89.78
C LEU A 39 20.94 110.23 -89.75
N ARG A 40 20.26 109.12 -89.41
CA ARG A 40 18.81 109.11 -89.23
C ARG A 40 18.37 110.04 -88.10
N ALA A 41 19.08 110.01 -86.96
CA ALA A 41 18.79 110.90 -85.84
C ALA A 41 18.98 112.37 -86.21
N LEU A 42 20.02 112.70 -87.01
CA LEU A 42 20.21 114.04 -87.56
C LEU A 42 19.06 114.45 -88.49
N ASN A 43 18.63 113.56 -89.40
CA ASN A 43 17.51 113.85 -90.29
C ASN A 43 16.21 114.11 -89.50
N ASN A 44 15.90 113.26 -88.53
CA ASN A 44 14.76 113.45 -87.63
C ASN A 44 14.85 114.78 -86.87
N THR A 45 16.06 115.18 -86.45
CA THR A 45 16.30 116.46 -85.77
C THR A 45 16.00 117.63 -86.71
N MET A 46 16.46 117.56 -87.96
CA MET A 46 16.18 118.57 -88.97
C MET A 46 14.69 118.66 -89.30
N GLU A 47 13.99 117.54 -89.45
CA GLU A 47 12.53 117.51 -89.68
C GLU A 47 11.76 118.17 -88.52
N LYS A 48 12.21 117.94 -87.28
CA LYS A 48 11.54 118.48 -86.08
C LYS A 48 11.73 119.98 -85.88
N PHE A 49 12.92 120.52 -86.16
CA PHE A 49 13.25 121.93 -85.90
C PHE A 49 13.29 122.80 -87.17
N GLY A 50 13.22 122.20 -88.36
CA GLY A 50 13.25 122.88 -89.67
C GLY A 50 14.65 123.30 -90.14
N TYR A 51 15.66 123.27 -89.26
CA TYR A 51 17.06 123.54 -89.57
C TYR A 51 17.97 122.73 -88.65
N ILE A 52 19.26 122.60 -88.99
CA ILE A 52 20.25 121.93 -88.13
C ILE A 52 21.50 122.79 -87.96
N THR A 53 21.88 123.08 -86.72
CA THR A 53 23.12 123.79 -86.39
C THR A 53 24.20 122.83 -85.93
N LYS A 54 25.48 123.26 -85.99
CA LYS A 54 26.62 122.47 -85.51
C LYS A 54 26.51 122.11 -84.02
N GLU A 55 25.88 122.97 -83.21
CA GLU A 55 25.65 122.71 -81.79
C GLU A 55 24.56 121.65 -81.57
N MET A 56 23.48 121.69 -82.35
CA MET A 56 22.42 120.67 -82.29
C MET A 56 22.95 119.29 -82.69
N ALA A 57 23.75 119.20 -83.76
CA ALA A 57 24.34 117.94 -84.23
C ALA A 57 25.36 117.32 -83.25
N ARG A 58 25.97 118.15 -82.38
CA ARG A 58 26.91 117.73 -81.33
C ARG A 58 26.24 117.50 -79.98
N ASN A 59 24.96 117.83 -79.82
CA ASN A 59 24.24 117.61 -78.58
C ASN A 59 23.83 116.13 -78.44
N GLY A 60 24.65 115.36 -77.70
CA GLY A 60 24.46 113.92 -77.54
C GLY A 60 23.09 113.52 -76.98
N THR A 61 22.53 114.28 -76.03
CA THR A 61 21.23 113.93 -75.44
C THR A 61 20.08 114.14 -76.43
N LEU A 62 20.18 115.18 -77.26
CA LEU A 62 19.22 115.43 -78.33
C LEU A 62 19.27 114.32 -79.38
N ILE A 63 20.48 113.97 -79.86
CA ILE A 63 20.68 112.95 -80.88
C ILE A 63 20.22 111.57 -80.39
N THR A 64 20.56 111.17 -79.17
CA THR A 64 20.11 109.89 -78.59
C THR A 64 18.57 109.83 -78.45
N ASN A 65 17.92 110.96 -78.16
CA ASN A 65 16.46 111.01 -78.11
C ASN A 65 15.82 110.87 -79.51
N MET A 66 16.48 111.41 -80.54
CA MET A 66 16.01 111.36 -81.93
C MET A 66 16.42 110.08 -82.68
N SER A 67 17.31 109.26 -82.10
CA SER A 67 17.72 107.94 -82.63
C SER A 67 16.78 106.80 -82.21
N ARG A 68 15.76 107.07 -81.39
CA ARG A 68 14.79 106.08 -80.92
C ARG A 68 14.00 105.46 -82.07
N GLY A 69 13.65 104.19 -81.91
CA GLY A 69 12.85 103.42 -82.88
C GLY A 69 13.64 102.28 -83.49
N GLU A 70 13.04 101.68 -84.52
CA GLU A 70 13.56 100.52 -85.23
C GLU A 70 13.99 100.91 -86.64
N PHE A 71 15.06 100.30 -87.13
CA PHE A 71 15.40 100.30 -88.55
C PHE A 71 16.11 99.02 -88.94
N GLN A 72 16.02 98.70 -90.23
CA GLN A 72 16.76 97.61 -90.81
C GLN A 72 18.22 98.05 -91.06
N GLY A 73 19.14 97.48 -90.28
CA GLY A 73 20.57 97.63 -90.46
C GLY A 73 21.19 96.45 -91.21
N GLU A 74 22.47 96.59 -91.54
CA GLU A 74 23.28 95.53 -92.10
C GLU A 74 23.55 94.41 -91.09
N THR A 75 23.55 94.66 -89.78
CA THR A 75 23.64 93.58 -88.76
C THR A 75 22.29 92.90 -88.48
N GLY A 76 21.25 93.24 -89.25
CA GLY A 76 19.88 92.82 -89.03
C GLY A 76 19.04 93.94 -88.45
N ASN A 77 17.91 93.58 -87.87
CA ASN A 77 16.98 94.57 -87.34
C ASN A 77 17.56 95.25 -86.09
N VAL A 78 17.72 96.57 -86.11
CA VAL A 78 18.30 97.36 -85.02
C VAL A 78 17.20 98.13 -84.31
N ILE A 79 16.99 97.78 -83.03
CA ILE A 79 15.97 98.38 -82.18
C ILE A 79 16.65 99.16 -81.06
N PHE A 80 16.35 100.46 -80.97
CA PHE A 80 16.74 101.31 -79.85
C PHE A 80 15.57 101.45 -78.85
N ASP A 81 15.85 101.20 -77.58
CA ASP A 81 14.86 101.36 -76.50
C ASP A 81 14.54 102.84 -76.20
N GLN A 82 13.63 103.07 -75.25
CA GLN A 82 13.26 104.43 -74.85
C GLN A 82 14.43 105.20 -74.19
N GLN A 83 15.46 104.52 -73.71
CA GLN A 83 16.66 105.14 -73.15
C GLN A 83 17.73 105.42 -74.21
N GLY A 84 17.53 104.92 -75.44
CA GLY A 84 18.48 105.05 -76.55
C GLY A 84 19.56 103.96 -76.58
N ASN A 85 19.38 102.85 -75.87
CA ASN A 85 20.27 101.69 -75.92
C ASN A 85 19.82 100.69 -76.99
N ARG A 86 20.78 100.07 -77.68
CA ARG A 86 20.50 99.00 -78.65
C ARG A 86 20.18 97.69 -77.92
N GLN A 87 19.07 97.04 -78.28
CA GLN A 87 18.73 95.72 -77.74
C GLN A 87 19.59 94.62 -78.39
N PRO A 88 20.31 93.79 -77.61
CA PRO A 88 21.12 92.70 -78.15
C PRO A 88 20.27 91.45 -78.43
N ILE A 89 20.61 90.76 -79.51
CA ILE A 89 20.09 89.44 -79.87
C ILE A 89 21.26 88.45 -79.81
N PHE A 90 21.12 87.37 -79.04
CA PHE A 90 22.13 86.33 -78.93
C PHE A 90 21.71 85.07 -79.68
N TYR A 91 22.68 84.45 -80.35
CA TYR A 91 22.48 83.18 -81.05
C TYR A 91 23.38 82.12 -80.42
N VAL A 92 22.80 80.97 -80.08
CA VAL A 92 23.57 79.77 -79.73
C VAL A 92 23.71 78.94 -80.99
N THR A 93 24.96 78.73 -81.40
CA THR A 93 25.31 77.91 -82.56
C THR A 93 25.89 76.57 -82.10
N MET A 94 25.60 75.53 -82.87
CA MET A 94 26.27 74.23 -82.78
C MET A 94 26.83 73.87 -84.15
N LEU A 95 27.71 72.87 -84.20
CA LEU A 95 28.12 72.27 -85.46
C LEU A 95 27.17 71.12 -85.79
N ASP A 96 26.69 71.05 -87.02
CA ASP A 96 25.96 69.89 -87.52
C ASP A 96 26.90 68.71 -87.83
N ALA A 97 26.36 67.59 -88.30
CA ALA A 97 27.18 66.41 -88.63
C ALA A 97 28.19 66.62 -89.78
N SER A 98 28.11 67.75 -90.48
CA SER A 98 29.02 68.15 -91.57
C SER A 98 29.97 69.30 -91.15
N ASP A 99 30.10 69.52 -89.84
CA ASP A 99 30.88 70.62 -89.23
C ASP A 99 30.46 72.02 -89.70
N GLN A 100 29.20 72.20 -90.12
CA GLN A 100 28.66 73.51 -90.46
C GLN A 100 27.97 74.18 -89.26
N PRO A 101 28.21 75.47 -89.01
CA PRO A 101 27.60 76.17 -87.88
C PRO A 101 26.09 76.39 -88.12
N GLN A 102 25.26 75.80 -87.26
CA GLN A 102 23.82 75.93 -87.26
C GLN A 102 23.33 76.62 -85.98
N VAL A 103 22.48 77.64 -86.12
CA VAL A 103 21.85 78.31 -84.96
C VAL A 103 20.73 77.42 -84.39
N VAL A 104 20.89 76.96 -83.16
CA VAL A 104 19.92 76.11 -82.45
C VAL A 104 19.03 76.88 -81.48
N MET A 105 19.46 78.05 -81.04
CA MET A 105 18.69 78.87 -80.11
C MET A 105 18.91 80.34 -80.39
N GLU A 106 17.83 81.11 -80.37
CA GLU A 106 17.83 82.57 -80.47
C GLU A 106 17.27 83.14 -79.16
N ILE A 107 18.01 84.06 -78.55
CA ILE A 107 17.69 84.64 -77.25
C ILE A 107 17.57 86.15 -77.42
N ASN A 108 16.32 86.64 -77.32
CA ASN A 108 15.99 88.05 -77.44
C ASN A 108 15.68 88.62 -76.06
N PHE A 109 16.41 89.66 -75.66
CA PHE A 109 16.23 90.35 -74.39
C PHE A 109 15.31 91.55 -74.60
N VAL A 110 14.04 91.42 -74.19
CA VAL A 110 13.08 92.52 -74.13
C VAL A 110 13.03 93.05 -72.69
N PRO A 111 12.89 94.37 -72.43
CA PRO A 111 12.78 94.90 -71.08
C PRO A 111 11.62 94.20 -70.35
N ASN A 112 11.95 93.38 -69.34
CA ASN A 112 11.08 92.54 -68.51
C ASN A 112 10.79 91.09 -68.97
N ASN A 113 11.30 90.61 -70.11
CA ASN A 113 11.24 89.17 -70.43
C ASN A 113 12.31 88.71 -71.43
N THR A 114 12.92 87.55 -71.19
CA THR A 114 13.79 86.85 -72.15
C THR A 114 12.96 85.92 -73.03
N ASN A 115 12.80 86.29 -74.29
CA ASN A 115 12.16 85.42 -75.28
C ASN A 115 13.21 84.46 -75.86
N LEU A 116 13.13 83.21 -75.45
CA LEU A 116 14.00 82.13 -75.92
C LEU A 116 13.29 81.32 -77.00
N LYS A 117 13.73 81.47 -78.24
CA LYS A 117 13.21 80.74 -79.39
C LYS A 117 14.14 79.56 -79.70
N LYS A 118 13.73 78.36 -79.28
CA LYS A 118 14.41 77.11 -79.66
C LYS A 118 14.12 76.82 -81.13
N ARG A 119 15.17 76.60 -81.93
CA ARG A 119 15.06 76.21 -83.35
C ARG A 119 15.14 74.69 -83.55
N TYR A 120 15.23 73.91 -82.47
CA TYR A 120 15.21 72.45 -82.47
C TYR A 120 13.91 71.92 -81.84
N THR A 121 13.42 70.77 -82.33
CA THR A 121 12.20 70.10 -81.84
C THR A 121 12.50 68.98 -80.85
N ASP A 122 13.57 68.21 -81.06
CA ASP A 122 14.04 67.14 -80.17
C ASP A 122 15.49 67.38 -79.76
N GLU A 123 15.80 67.17 -78.47
CA GLU A 123 17.13 67.42 -77.90
C GLU A 123 18.18 66.43 -78.44
N SER A 124 17.74 65.26 -78.95
CA SER A 124 18.59 64.29 -79.62
C SER A 124 19.33 64.88 -80.84
N THR A 125 18.73 65.87 -81.50
CA THR A 125 19.33 66.56 -82.66
C THR A 125 20.56 67.38 -82.27
N ILE A 126 20.59 67.93 -81.05
CA ILE A 126 21.73 68.69 -80.52
C ILE A 126 22.89 67.75 -80.19
N TRP A 127 22.59 66.56 -79.69
CA TRP A 127 23.57 65.59 -79.21
C TRP A 127 23.84 64.47 -80.22
N ILE A 128 23.75 64.77 -81.53
CA ILE A 128 23.94 63.76 -82.58
C ILE A 128 25.33 63.11 -82.51
N ASN A 129 26.35 63.90 -82.19
CA ASN A 129 27.73 63.44 -81.96
C ASN A 129 27.89 62.61 -80.67
N SER A 130 26.85 62.51 -79.83
CA SER A 130 26.79 61.71 -78.60
C SER A 130 25.67 60.66 -78.66
N ASN A 131 25.42 60.09 -79.84
CA ASN A 131 24.40 59.06 -80.09
C ASN A 131 22.98 59.50 -79.66
N GLY A 132 22.67 60.79 -79.83
CA GLY A 132 21.36 61.36 -79.50
C GLY A 132 21.07 61.46 -78.00
N LYS A 133 22.06 61.20 -77.13
CA LYS A 133 21.91 61.30 -75.68
C LYS A 133 22.76 62.44 -75.13
N ARG A 134 22.14 63.23 -74.25
CA ARG A 134 22.82 64.28 -73.52
C ARG A 134 23.97 63.68 -72.69
N PRO A 135 25.22 64.14 -72.87
CA PRO A 135 26.33 63.68 -72.06
C PRO A 135 26.09 63.93 -70.57
N LEU A 136 26.53 63.00 -69.73
CA LEU A 136 26.49 63.17 -68.28
C LEU A 136 27.45 64.28 -67.86
N TYR A 137 27.00 65.19 -66.99
CA TYR A 137 27.84 66.29 -66.49
C TYR A 137 28.93 65.84 -65.49
N LYS A 138 28.85 64.60 -64.98
CA LYS A 138 29.83 63.94 -64.09
C LYS A 138 29.86 62.43 -64.40
N PRO A 139 31.03 61.78 -64.50
CA PRO A 139 31.12 60.33 -64.70
C PRO A 139 30.59 59.53 -63.50
N ILE A 140 30.13 58.29 -63.74
CA ILE A 140 29.35 57.46 -62.79
C ILE A 140 30.11 57.20 -61.47
N CYS A 141 31.42 57.00 -61.52
CA CYS A 141 32.26 56.79 -60.33
C CYS A 141 32.85 58.08 -59.73
N GLY A 142 32.38 59.24 -60.21
CA GLY A 142 33.00 60.54 -59.96
C GLY A 142 34.37 60.71 -60.61
N TYR A 143 34.87 61.94 -60.65
CA TYR A 143 36.15 62.26 -61.29
C TYR A 143 37.37 61.62 -60.58
N THR A 144 37.19 61.20 -59.32
CA THR A 144 38.21 60.56 -58.47
C THR A 144 38.07 59.04 -58.39
N GLY A 145 37.02 58.44 -58.96
CA GLY A 145 36.78 56.99 -58.95
C GLY A 145 36.28 56.42 -57.62
N THR A 146 35.93 57.26 -56.64
CA THR A 146 35.58 56.86 -55.26
C THR A 146 34.09 56.80 -54.97
N ASP A 147 33.23 57.35 -55.83
CA ASP A 147 31.78 57.45 -55.60
C ASP A 147 30.99 56.30 -56.25
N CYS A 148 31.62 55.13 -56.46
CA CYS A 148 30.95 53.98 -57.07
C CYS A 148 29.81 53.46 -56.16
N PRO A 149 28.61 53.19 -56.70
CA PRO A 149 27.56 52.50 -55.93
C PRO A 149 28.02 51.07 -55.57
N PRO A 150 27.80 50.59 -54.33
CA PRO A 150 28.26 49.28 -53.89
C PRO A 150 27.51 48.14 -54.60
N ASP A 151 28.24 47.08 -54.95
CA ASP A 151 27.71 45.92 -55.68
C ASP A 151 26.82 45.04 -54.76
N MET A 152 25.50 45.10 -54.99
CA MET A 152 24.48 44.42 -54.19
C MET A 152 24.49 42.89 -54.36
N THR A 153 25.18 42.36 -55.37
CA THR A 153 25.25 40.92 -55.67
C THR A 153 25.93 40.13 -54.54
N THR A 154 27.02 40.65 -53.99
CA THR A 154 27.75 40.05 -52.86
C THR A 154 26.89 39.94 -51.59
N TYR A 155 26.10 40.98 -51.29
CA TYR A 155 25.21 40.97 -50.13
C TYR A 155 24.04 39.98 -50.30
N ILE A 156 23.51 39.83 -51.51
CA ILE A 156 22.45 38.85 -51.81
C ILE A 156 22.97 37.42 -51.66
N ILE A 157 24.20 37.12 -52.13
CA ILE A 157 24.79 35.78 -52.00
C ILE A 157 25.03 35.43 -50.53
N ILE A 158 25.53 36.38 -49.72
CA ILE A 158 25.72 36.17 -48.27
C ILE A 158 24.37 35.98 -47.57
N ALA A 159 23.34 36.74 -47.94
CA ALA A 159 22.00 36.59 -47.39
C ALA A 159 21.36 35.24 -47.72
N ILE A 160 21.48 34.76 -48.97
CA ILE A 160 21.01 33.43 -49.37
C ILE A 160 21.79 32.33 -48.61
N GLY A 161 23.11 32.47 -48.49
CA GLY A 161 23.95 31.56 -47.72
C GLY A 161 23.51 31.45 -46.26
N LEU A 162 23.23 32.57 -45.59
CA LEU A 162 22.73 32.60 -44.21
C LEU A 162 21.35 31.96 -44.07
N VAL A 163 20.44 32.20 -45.01
CA VAL A 163 19.10 31.58 -44.99
C VAL A 163 19.20 30.06 -45.15
N VAL A 164 20.04 29.58 -46.08
CA VAL A 164 20.27 28.13 -46.25
C VAL A 164 20.87 27.52 -45.00
N LEU A 165 21.82 28.19 -44.34
CA LEU A 165 22.44 27.72 -43.10
C LEU A 165 21.44 27.66 -41.94
N ILE A 166 20.53 28.63 -41.82
CA ILE A 166 19.44 28.63 -40.84
C ILE A 166 18.47 27.47 -41.12
N VAL A 167 18.07 27.24 -42.37
CA VAL A 167 17.20 26.12 -42.74
C VAL A 167 17.88 24.77 -42.48
N PHE A 168 19.17 24.64 -42.77
CA PHE A 168 19.92 23.42 -42.49
C PHE A 168 20.07 23.17 -40.99
N SER A 169 20.34 24.22 -40.20
CA SER A 169 20.37 24.15 -38.74
C SER A 169 19.00 23.77 -38.15
N PHE A 170 17.92 24.33 -38.67
CA PHE A 170 16.56 24.03 -38.20
C PHE A 170 16.12 22.60 -38.56
N THR A 171 16.42 22.13 -39.76
CA THR A 171 16.15 20.74 -40.19
C THR A 171 17.01 19.74 -39.43
N PHE A 172 18.28 20.04 -39.17
CA PHE A 172 19.15 19.23 -38.32
C PHE A 172 18.67 19.24 -36.85
N GLY A 173 18.22 20.38 -36.33
CA GLY A 173 17.63 20.51 -35.00
C GLY A 173 16.35 19.71 -34.84
N ILE A 174 15.44 19.77 -35.82
CA ILE A 174 14.24 18.92 -35.86
C ILE A 174 14.61 17.44 -35.96
N GLY A 175 15.56 17.09 -36.83
CA GLY A 175 16.05 15.72 -36.98
C GLY A 175 16.66 15.18 -35.68
N TYR A 176 17.45 16.01 -34.98
CA TYR A 176 18.01 15.70 -33.68
C TYR A 176 16.92 15.56 -32.61
N ALA A 177 15.94 16.46 -32.56
CA ALA A 177 14.81 16.39 -31.63
C ALA A 177 13.93 15.14 -31.87
N ILE A 178 13.68 14.78 -33.13
CA ILE A 178 12.97 13.55 -33.50
C ILE A 178 13.80 12.32 -33.07
N ARG A 179 15.12 12.35 -33.29
CA ARG A 179 16.03 11.27 -32.91
C ARG A 179 16.09 11.08 -31.40
N GLU A 180 16.19 12.17 -30.62
CA GLU A 180 16.14 12.14 -29.16
C GLU A 180 14.77 11.66 -28.67
N LYS A 181 13.64 12.17 -29.18
CA LYS A 181 12.30 11.63 -28.86
C LYS A 181 12.17 10.14 -29.20
N LYS A 182 12.74 9.67 -30.30
CA LYS A 182 12.71 8.25 -30.69
C LYS A 182 13.58 7.40 -29.76
N LYS A 183 14.71 7.93 -29.31
CA LYS A 183 15.61 7.29 -28.34
C LYS A 183 14.98 7.22 -26.95
N GLU A 184 14.31 8.28 -26.51
CA GLU A 184 13.56 8.33 -25.25
C GLU A 184 12.39 7.32 -25.26
N LYS A 185 11.60 7.28 -26.34
CA LYS A 185 10.56 6.25 -26.53
C LYS A 185 11.13 4.84 -26.40
N ARG A 186 12.30 4.56 -27.00
CA ARG A 186 12.97 3.26 -26.90
C ARG A 186 13.44 2.95 -25.47
N ARG A 187 13.96 3.93 -24.73
CA ARG A 187 14.34 3.76 -23.30
C ARG A 187 13.12 3.40 -22.45
N LEU A 188 12.04 4.17 -22.55
CA LEU A 188 10.80 3.91 -21.81
C LEU A 188 10.16 2.56 -22.16
N THR A 189 10.22 2.14 -23.42
CA THR A 189 9.77 0.80 -23.83
C THR A 189 10.64 -0.30 -23.23
N LYS A 190 11.98 -0.14 -23.23
CA LYS A 190 12.89 -1.08 -22.58
C LYS A 190 12.64 -1.19 -21.07
N GLU A 191 12.33 -0.08 -20.39
CA GLU A 191 11.98 -0.10 -18.97
C GLU A 191 10.63 -0.78 -18.67
N CYS A 192 9.75 -0.89 -19.66
CA CYS A 192 8.46 -1.58 -19.52
C CYS A 192 8.59 -3.10 -19.65
N ILE A 193 9.68 -3.58 -20.27
CA ILE A 193 9.95 -5.00 -20.49
C ILE A 193 10.90 -5.48 -19.40
N ILE A 194 10.47 -6.47 -18.63
CA ILE A 194 11.25 -7.07 -17.55
C ILE A 194 11.75 -8.44 -18.04
N PRO A 195 13.07 -8.66 -18.13
CA PRO A 195 13.61 -9.91 -18.64
C PRO A 195 13.34 -11.08 -17.69
N PHE A 196 13.01 -12.25 -18.21
CA PHE A 196 12.67 -13.44 -17.40
C PHE A 196 13.80 -13.88 -16.45
N ILE A 197 15.06 -13.60 -16.80
CA ILE A 197 16.22 -13.92 -15.96
C ILE A 197 16.16 -13.22 -14.59
N GLU A 198 15.60 -12.00 -14.52
CA GLU A 198 15.42 -11.24 -13.27
C GLU A 198 14.36 -11.88 -12.37
N LEU A 199 13.40 -12.59 -12.97
CA LEU A 199 12.35 -13.32 -12.26
C LEU A 199 12.83 -14.69 -11.75
N ARG A 200 13.93 -15.24 -12.27
CA ARG A 200 14.42 -16.59 -11.93
C ARG A 200 15.04 -16.71 -10.53
N ASN A 201 15.43 -15.59 -9.90
CA ASN A 201 16.01 -15.53 -8.56
C ASN A 201 14.93 -15.42 -7.46
N LEU A 202 13.95 -16.32 -7.47
CA LEU A 202 12.92 -16.40 -6.44
C LEU A 202 13.46 -17.16 -5.23
N LYS A 203 13.51 -16.49 -4.06
CA LYS A 203 13.56 -17.18 -2.77
C LYS A 203 12.14 -17.21 -2.23
N GLU A 204 11.55 -18.40 -2.15
CA GLU A 204 10.28 -18.65 -1.47
C GLU A 204 10.39 -18.16 -0.02
N ILE A 205 9.50 -17.25 0.40
CA ILE A 205 9.32 -16.94 1.81
C ILE A 205 8.12 -17.78 2.27
N LYS A 206 8.40 -18.82 3.06
CA LYS A 206 7.36 -19.50 3.85
C LYS A 206 6.88 -18.51 4.92
N ASN A 207 5.60 -18.16 4.90
CA ASN A 207 4.96 -17.54 6.07
C ASN A 207 4.62 -18.66 7.06
N ASN A 208 4.91 -18.42 8.33
CA ASN A 208 4.84 -19.39 9.43
C ASN A 208 3.46 -19.53 10.08
N ASP A 209 2.41 -18.94 9.49
CA ASP A 209 1.07 -18.96 10.08
C ASP A 209 0.22 -20.04 9.43
N GLY A 210 -0.17 -21.02 10.25
CA GLY A 210 -0.84 -22.26 9.90
C GLY A 210 -2.25 -22.10 9.34
N SER A 211 -2.35 -21.61 8.11
CA SER A 211 -3.50 -21.87 7.24
C SER A 211 -3.00 -22.70 6.06
N ASN A 212 -3.56 -23.90 5.92
CA ASN A 212 -3.35 -24.77 4.76
C ASN A 212 -3.93 -24.10 3.52
N ILE A 213 -3.21 -23.13 2.97
CA ILE A 213 -3.44 -22.62 1.62
C ILE A 213 -2.57 -23.48 0.72
N GLU A 214 -3.20 -24.24 -0.17
CA GLU A 214 -2.54 -25.03 -1.20
C GLU A 214 -1.63 -24.15 -2.08
N ILE A 215 -0.38 -23.97 -1.66
CA ILE A 215 0.67 -23.37 -2.50
C ILE A 215 1.54 -24.52 -3.00
N ASN A 216 0.93 -25.38 -3.80
CA ASN A 216 1.64 -26.35 -4.63
C ASN A 216 1.81 -25.76 -6.02
N LYS A 217 2.98 -25.16 -6.27
CA LYS A 217 3.82 -25.37 -7.48
C LYS A 217 4.87 -24.26 -7.58
N SER A 218 6.11 -24.64 -7.32
CA SER A 218 7.30 -23.89 -7.70
C SER A 218 7.26 -23.49 -9.19
N LEU A 219 7.82 -22.35 -9.57
CA LEU A 219 7.97 -21.96 -10.98
C LEU A 219 8.77 -22.97 -11.83
N ARG A 220 9.45 -23.94 -11.20
CA ARG A 220 10.13 -25.08 -11.87
C ARG A 220 9.16 -26.15 -12.40
N SER A 221 7.96 -26.31 -11.84
CA SER A 221 7.00 -27.34 -12.26
C SER A 221 6.02 -26.88 -13.35
N ILE A 222 6.13 -25.63 -13.82
CA ILE A 222 5.29 -25.08 -14.91
C ILE A 222 5.91 -25.33 -16.29
N GLN A 223 7.22 -25.66 -16.37
CA GLN A 223 7.88 -25.99 -17.64
C GLN A 223 7.41 -27.31 -18.28
N SER A 224 6.68 -28.15 -17.55
CA SER A 224 6.36 -29.53 -17.97
C SER A 224 4.86 -29.80 -18.17
N ILE A 225 3.98 -28.79 -18.21
CA ILE A 225 2.53 -29.02 -18.35
C ILE A 225 1.96 -28.07 -19.43
N SER A 226 1.71 -28.63 -20.60
CA SER A 226 1.00 -27.99 -21.73
C SER A 226 -0.49 -27.70 -21.45
N ASN A 227 -1.00 -28.14 -20.30
CA ASN A 227 -2.40 -27.99 -19.88
C ASN A 227 -2.49 -27.25 -18.55
N LEU A 228 -2.21 -25.94 -18.53
CA LEU A 228 -2.48 -25.10 -17.36
C LEU A 228 -3.89 -24.51 -17.48
N SER A 229 -4.77 -24.83 -16.52
CA SER A 229 -6.07 -24.19 -16.35
C SER A 229 -5.92 -22.68 -16.19
N THR A 230 -6.76 -21.94 -16.90
CA THR A 230 -6.74 -20.50 -17.22
C THR A 230 -6.78 -19.48 -16.06
N ASN A 231 -6.56 -19.87 -14.79
CA ASN A 231 -6.96 -19.03 -13.65
C ASN A 231 -6.04 -18.99 -12.42
N THR A 232 -4.77 -19.42 -12.50
CA THR A 232 -3.88 -19.32 -11.33
C THR A 232 -3.24 -17.92 -11.21
N LYS A 233 -3.84 -17.07 -10.37
CA LYS A 233 -3.17 -15.88 -9.82
C LYS A 233 -2.02 -16.38 -8.94
N LEU A 234 -0.78 -16.16 -9.38
CA LEU A 234 0.40 -16.65 -8.68
C LEU A 234 1.06 -15.48 -7.95
N THR A 235 0.89 -15.47 -6.64
CA THR A 235 1.45 -14.45 -5.75
C THR A 235 2.88 -14.85 -5.40
N ALA A 236 3.88 -14.22 -6.02
CA ALA A 236 5.28 -14.60 -5.84
C ALA A 236 6.15 -13.42 -5.38
N THR A 237 6.83 -13.60 -4.24
CA THR A 237 7.70 -12.58 -3.66
C THR A 237 9.05 -12.53 -4.41
N LEU A 238 9.32 -11.45 -5.15
CA LEU A 238 10.59 -11.26 -5.87
C LEU A 238 11.53 -10.33 -5.10
N LYS A 239 12.76 -10.79 -4.86
CA LYS A 239 13.88 -9.97 -4.36
C LYS A 239 14.94 -9.84 -5.47
N ALA A 240 14.83 -8.80 -6.29
CA ALA A 240 15.84 -8.49 -7.32
C ALA A 240 16.93 -7.56 -6.75
N LYS A 241 18.21 -7.83 -7.03
CA LYS A 241 19.38 -7.08 -6.52
C LYS A 241 19.46 -5.61 -6.97
N ASN A 242 18.86 -5.25 -8.11
CA ASN A 242 18.99 -3.91 -8.71
C ASN A 242 17.73 -3.03 -8.56
N TRP A 243 16.62 -3.61 -8.10
CA TRP A 243 15.38 -2.88 -7.86
C TRP A 243 15.17 -2.83 -6.37
N LYS A 244 15.26 -1.62 -5.76
CA LYS A 244 14.95 -1.40 -4.33
C LYS A 244 13.70 -2.19 -3.96
N GLN A 245 13.89 -3.30 -3.22
CA GLN A 245 12.90 -4.20 -2.63
C GLN A 245 11.45 -3.92 -3.07
N LYS A 246 11.07 -4.36 -4.27
CA LYS A 246 9.67 -4.33 -4.71
C LYS A 246 9.18 -5.76 -4.83
N ILE A 247 8.32 -6.14 -3.91
CA ILE A 247 7.55 -7.37 -3.99
C ILE A 247 6.56 -7.20 -5.16
N ILE A 248 6.34 -8.23 -5.97
CA ILE A 248 5.62 -8.19 -7.25
C ILE A 248 4.44 -9.17 -7.24
N HIS A 249 3.31 -8.80 -7.86
CA HIS A 249 2.20 -9.70 -8.15
C HIS A 249 2.20 -10.04 -9.65
N ILE A 250 2.09 -11.32 -10.01
CA ILE A 250 2.25 -11.83 -11.37
C ILE A 250 0.89 -12.24 -11.95
N PHE A 251 0.56 -11.73 -13.13
CA PHE A 251 -0.60 -12.13 -13.92
C PHE A 251 -0.16 -12.84 -15.20
N CYS A 252 -0.80 -13.96 -15.52
CA CYS A 252 -0.50 -14.79 -16.70
C CYS A 252 -1.29 -14.29 -17.92
N ILE A 253 -0.65 -14.13 -19.07
CA ILE A 253 -1.23 -13.67 -20.34
C ILE A 253 -0.77 -14.59 -21.47
N ILE A 254 -1.69 -15.06 -22.32
CA ILE A 254 -1.43 -16.18 -23.24
C ILE A 254 -0.97 -15.72 -24.64
N GLU A 255 -1.10 -14.45 -25.01
CA GLU A 255 -0.84 -13.98 -26.39
C GLU A 255 0.40 -13.08 -26.58
N LYS A 256 0.86 -13.01 -27.84
CA LYS A 256 1.97 -12.14 -28.28
C LYS A 256 1.55 -10.68 -28.26
N ILE A 257 2.36 -9.85 -27.60
CA ILE A 257 2.21 -8.39 -27.58
C ILE A 257 2.62 -7.77 -28.92
N PHE A 258 1.77 -6.87 -29.46
CA PHE A 258 2.09 -6.01 -30.58
C PHE A 258 2.66 -4.65 -30.12
N ASN A 259 3.24 -3.89 -31.05
CA ASN A 259 3.87 -2.59 -30.73
C ASN A 259 2.87 -1.52 -30.21
N GLU A 260 1.61 -1.61 -30.62
CA GLU A 260 0.55 -0.71 -30.15
C GLU A 260 0.21 -0.98 -28.67
N ASP A 261 0.24 -2.25 -28.26
CA ASP A 261 -0.01 -2.69 -26.87
C ASP A 261 1.06 -2.15 -25.92
N LEU A 262 2.34 -2.16 -26.33
CA LEU A 262 3.44 -1.55 -25.56
C LEU A 262 3.24 -0.04 -25.36
N THR A 263 2.47 0.61 -26.21
CA THR A 263 2.16 2.04 -26.10
C THR A 263 1.09 2.30 -25.04
N GLN A 264 0.08 1.43 -24.96
CA GLN A 264 -0.95 1.47 -23.91
C GLN A 264 -0.37 1.07 -22.55
N LEU A 265 0.43 -0.01 -22.48
CA LEU A 265 1.10 -0.47 -21.26
C LEU A 265 2.03 0.60 -20.65
N ARG A 266 2.70 1.38 -21.50
CA ARG A 266 3.50 2.54 -21.05
C ARG A 266 2.65 3.62 -20.39
N LYS A 267 1.47 3.93 -20.95
CA LYS A 267 0.53 4.88 -20.33
C LYS A 267 0.04 4.35 -18.98
N ILE A 268 -0.25 3.05 -18.87
CA ILE A 268 -0.66 2.40 -17.61
C ILE A 268 0.46 2.47 -16.57
N LYS A 269 1.73 2.23 -16.95
CA LYS A 269 2.89 2.37 -16.07
C LYS A 269 3.05 3.79 -15.51
N GLN A 270 2.65 4.81 -16.27
CA GLN A 270 2.70 6.22 -15.85
C GLN A 270 1.58 6.60 -14.89
N LEU A 271 0.46 5.86 -14.85
CA LEU A 271 -0.62 6.12 -13.91
C LEU A 271 -0.11 5.94 -12.48
N ASP A 272 -0.38 6.94 -11.64
CA ASP A 272 -0.03 6.93 -10.23
C ASP A 272 -1.16 7.55 -9.43
N HIS A 273 -1.66 6.81 -8.45
CA HIS A 273 -2.73 7.22 -7.56
C HIS A 273 -2.71 6.34 -6.31
N ASP A 274 -3.15 6.87 -5.17
CA ASP A 274 -3.10 6.18 -3.89
C ASP A 274 -3.91 4.89 -3.88
N ASN A 275 -5.06 4.87 -4.56
CA ASN A 275 -5.94 3.69 -4.67
C ASN A 275 -5.81 2.91 -5.98
N LEU A 276 -4.80 3.20 -6.81
CA LEU A 276 -4.44 2.37 -7.96
C LEU A 276 -3.15 1.61 -7.66
N ASN A 277 -3.11 0.35 -8.06
CA ASN A 277 -1.90 -0.44 -7.96
C ASN A 277 -0.90 -0.03 -9.04
N LYS A 278 0.39 0.05 -8.68
CA LYS A 278 1.42 0.49 -9.62
C LYS A 278 1.79 -0.65 -10.57
N PHE A 279 1.52 -0.45 -11.85
CA PHE A 279 1.99 -1.35 -12.90
C PHE A 279 3.51 -1.18 -13.09
N CYS A 280 4.27 -2.27 -12.99
CA CYS A 280 5.73 -2.24 -13.06
C CYS A 280 6.23 -2.53 -14.49
N GLY A 281 5.62 -3.51 -15.17
CA GLY A 281 6.00 -3.88 -16.53
C GLY A 281 5.42 -5.23 -16.96
N VAL A 282 5.92 -5.72 -18.10
CA VAL A 282 5.58 -7.03 -18.67
C VAL A 282 6.84 -7.85 -18.90
N CYS A 283 6.80 -9.14 -18.64
CA CYS A 283 7.83 -10.08 -19.08
C CYS A 283 7.36 -10.81 -20.34
N THR A 284 8.04 -10.54 -21.47
CA THR A 284 7.77 -11.14 -22.77
C THR A 284 8.60 -12.40 -23.04
N ASP A 285 9.71 -12.57 -22.33
CA ASP A 285 10.71 -13.62 -22.61
C ASP A 285 10.37 -14.98 -21.98
N ALA A 286 9.22 -15.06 -21.31
CA ALA A 286 8.72 -16.27 -20.66
C ALA A 286 7.81 -17.07 -21.61
N PRO A 287 7.60 -18.39 -21.35
CA PRO A 287 6.68 -19.22 -22.13
C PRO A 287 5.24 -18.70 -22.13
N ILE A 288 4.87 -17.99 -21.05
CA ILE A 288 3.60 -17.29 -20.91
C ILE A 288 3.93 -15.85 -20.50
N LEU A 289 3.21 -14.88 -21.05
CA LEU A 289 3.48 -13.47 -20.83
C LEU A 289 3.05 -13.07 -19.42
N TYR A 290 3.90 -12.35 -18.68
CA TYR A 290 3.61 -11.97 -17.30
C TYR A 290 3.39 -10.48 -17.14
N GLY A 291 2.20 -10.07 -16.67
CA GLY A 291 1.91 -8.72 -16.19
C GLY A 291 2.35 -8.55 -14.74
N ILE A 292 3.24 -7.59 -14.48
CA ILE A 292 3.90 -7.41 -13.18
C ILE A 292 3.35 -6.15 -12.51
N TRP A 293 2.72 -6.35 -11.35
CA TRP A 293 2.18 -5.27 -10.51
C TRP A 293 2.94 -5.19 -9.19
N LYS A 294 2.87 -4.05 -8.50
CA LYS A 294 3.39 -3.95 -7.13
C LYS A 294 2.57 -4.86 -6.20
N TYR A 295 3.25 -5.55 -5.30
CA TYR A 295 2.62 -6.45 -4.35
C TYR A 295 2.02 -5.74 -3.15
N CYS A 296 0.94 -6.33 -2.67
CA CYS A 296 0.15 -5.93 -1.52
C CYS A 296 0.22 -7.07 -0.48
N GLN A 297 0.84 -6.81 0.68
CA GLN A 297 1.15 -7.83 1.69
C GLN A 297 -0.09 -8.52 2.28
N ARG A 298 -1.23 -7.81 2.33
CA ARG A 298 -2.45 -8.30 2.97
C ARG A 298 -3.36 -9.09 2.00
N GLY A 299 -2.93 -9.31 0.76
CA GLY A 299 -3.67 -10.06 -0.24
C GLY A 299 -4.80 -9.27 -0.90
N SER A 300 -5.79 -10.00 -1.43
CA SER A 300 -6.98 -9.43 -2.04
C SER A 300 -8.11 -9.24 -1.03
N LEU A 301 -9.11 -8.43 -1.39
CA LEU A 301 -10.29 -8.23 -0.55
C LEU A 301 -11.06 -9.53 -0.33
N LYS A 302 -11.08 -10.43 -1.32
CA LYS A 302 -11.66 -11.77 -1.21
C LYS A 302 -10.98 -12.59 -0.11
N ASP A 303 -9.64 -12.53 -0.03
CA ASP A 303 -8.87 -13.22 1.01
C ASP A 303 -9.12 -12.62 2.40
N LEU A 304 -9.36 -11.30 2.48
CA LEU A 304 -9.72 -10.63 3.73
C LEU A 304 -11.10 -11.08 4.23
N ILE A 305 -12.09 -11.18 3.32
CA ILE A 305 -13.45 -11.61 3.65
C ILE A 305 -13.44 -13.05 4.16
N ALA A 306 -12.68 -13.95 3.51
CA ALA A 306 -12.56 -15.35 3.91
C ALA A 306 -11.93 -15.55 5.31
N LYS A 307 -11.17 -14.58 5.82
CA LYS A 307 -10.53 -14.66 7.15
C LYS A 307 -11.44 -14.23 8.30
N GLU A 308 -12.60 -13.64 7.99
CA GLU A 308 -13.68 -13.17 8.91
C GLU A 308 -13.28 -12.19 10.06
N GLN A 309 -12.00 -12.07 10.43
CA GLN A 309 -11.52 -11.36 11.61
C GLN A 309 -11.67 -9.83 11.55
N TYR A 310 -11.74 -9.21 10.37
CA TYR A 310 -11.58 -7.75 10.21
C TYR A 310 -12.74 -7.02 9.53
N VAL A 311 -13.59 -7.74 8.79
CA VAL A 311 -14.66 -7.13 7.97
C VAL A 311 -15.89 -6.77 8.82
N GLY A 312 -15.85 -7.06 10.13
CA GLY A 312 -17.00 -6.87 10.98
C GLY A 312 -17.29 -5.45 11.44
N ASP A 313 -16.29 -4.58 11.39
CA ASP A 313 -16.43 -3.20 11.83
C ASP A 313 -16.91 -2.29 10.70
N SER A 314 -17.98 -1.54 10.97
CA SER A 314 -18.54 -0.53 10.07
C SER A 314 -17.49 0.47 9.56
N PHE A 315 -16.58 0.95 10.41
CA PHE A 315 -15.55 1.90 10.01
C PHE A 315 -14.57 1.32 8.99
N VAL A 316 -14.12 0.07 9.20
CA VAL A 316 -13.25 -0.64 8.26
C VAL A 316 -13.96 -0.86 6.93
N MET A 317 -15.24 -1.26 6.95
CA MET A 317 -16.04 -1.40 5.73
C MET A 317 -16.14 -0.09 4.95
N PHE A 318 -16.51 1.02 5.60
CA PHE A 318 -16.67 2.31 4.92
C PHE A 318 -15.36 2.82 4.31
N THR A 319 -14.24 2.66 5.01
CA THR A 319 -12.92 3.09 4.52
C THR A 319 -12.48 2.29 3.32
N LEU A 320 -12.66 0.96 3.32
CA LEU A 320 -12.38 0.10 2.16
C LEU A 320 -13.27 0.47 0.96
N MET A 321 -14.56 0.68 1.17
CA MET A 321 -15.49 1.10 0.10
C MET A 321 -15.12 2.48 -0.48
N ARG A 322 -14.76 3.43 0.39
CA ARG A 322 -14.32 4.79 -0.02
C ARG A 322 -13.03 4.74 -0.85
N ASP A 323 -12.09 3.89 -0.46
CA ASP A 323 -10.82 3.71 -1.17
C ASP A 323 -11.05 3.11 -2.57
N ILE A 324 -11.94 2.10 -2.70
CA ILE A 324 -12.32 1.56 -4.01
C ILE A 324 -13.00 2.63 -4.87
N ALA A 325 -13.96 3.38 -4.31
CA ALA A 325 -14.63 4.47 -5.03
C ALA A 325 -13.63 5.54 -5.51
N SER A 326 -12.62 5.87 -4.70
CA SER A 326 -11.58 6.83 -5.05
C SER A 326 -10.66 6.30 -6.16
N GLY A 327 -10.32 5.00 -6.12
CA GLY A 327 -9.58 4.34 -7.20
C GLY A 327 -10.35 4.32 -8.52
N LEU A 328 -11.66 4.06 -8.49
CA LEU A 328 -12.50 4.07 -9.68
C LEU A 328 -12.65 5.47 -10.28
N ILE A 329 -12.79 6.52 -9.47
CA ILE A 329 -12.79 7.91 -9.96
C ILE A 329 -11.50 8.23 -10.70
N ALA A 330 -10.35 7.85 -10.12
CA ALA A 330 -9.05 8.06 -10.75
C ALA A 330 -8.94 7.29 -12.08
N LEU A 331 -9.44 6.06 -12.12
CA LEU A 331 -9.44 5.24 -13.33
C LEU A 331 -10.37 5.81 -14.41
N HIS A 332 -11.57 6.26 -14.05
CA HIS A 332 -12.56 6.85 -14.95
C HIS A 332 -12.11 8.17 -15.58
N GLY A 333 -11.24 8.92 -14.90
CA GLY A 333 -10.58 10.12 -15.41
C GLY A 333 -9.30 9.83 -16.21
N SER A 334 -8.81 8.59 -16.20
CA SER A 334 -7.57 8.19 -16.89
C SER A 334 -7.82 7.70 -18.33
N PHE A 335 -6.73 7.46 -19.08
CA PHE A 335 -6.78 6.87 -20.42
C PHE A 335 -7.44 5.48 -20.46
N ALA A 336 -7.43 4.72 -19.35
CA ALA A 336 -8.04 3.39 -19.31
C ALA A 336 -9.58 3.46 -19.41
N GLY A 337 -10.20 4.56 -18.97
CA GLY A 337 -11.63 4.85 -19.11
C GLY A 337 -12.54 4.06 -18.15
N ALA A 338 -12.44 2.73 -18.14
CA ALA A 338 -13.19 1.82 -17.27
C ALA A 338 -12.32 0.62 -16.88
N HIS A 339 -12.67 -0.05 -15.78
CA HIS A 339 -12.00 -1.28 -15.34
C HIS A 339 -12.50 -2.50 -16.11
N GLY A 340 -13.82 -2.61 -16.26
CA GLY A 340 -14.56 -3.63 -17.01
C GLY A 340 -14.65 -5.02 -16.37
N MET A 341 -13.71 -5.37 -15.49
CA MET A 341 -13.74 -6.64 -14.74
C MET A 341 -13.39 -6.43 -13.27
N LEU A 342 -14.04 -5.45 -12.64
CA LEU A 342 -13.81 -5.19 -11.22
C LEU A 342 -14.40 -6.33 -10.39
N SER A 343 -13.61 -6.86 -9.46
CA SER A 343 -14.03 -7.92 -8.52
C SER A 343 -13.25 -7.77 -7.21
N SER A 344 -13.70 -8.41 -6.14
CA SER A 344 -12.99 -8.43 -4.86
C SER A 344 -11.56 -9.00 -4.97
N GLU A 345 -11.30 -9.86 -5.95
CA GLU A 345 -9.94 -10.37 -6.19
C GLU A 345 -8.99 -9.36 -6.84
N ASN A 346 -9.51 -8.31 -7.46
CA ASN A 346 -8.71 -7.28 -8.14
C ASN A 346 -8.46 -6.07 -7.23
N CYS A 347 -9.19 -5.97 -6.11
CA CYS A 347 -8.98 -5.02 -5.04
C CYS A 347 -7.95 -5.58 -4.04
N LEU A 348 -6.71 -5.09 -4.09
CA LEU A 348 -5.62 -5.56 -3.24
C LEU A 348 -5.38 -4.62 -2.05
N ILE A 349 -4.90 -5.13 -0.92
CA ILE A 349 -4.71 -4.33 0.30
C ILE A 349 -3.22 -4.23 0.64
N ASN A 350 -2.71 -2.99 0.68
CA ASN A 350 -1.29 -2.77 1.01
C ASN A 350 -1.02 -2.92 2.52
N ASP A 351 0.26 -2.78 2.89
CA ASP A 351 0.75 -2.73 4.27
C ASP A 351 0.03 -1.68 5.13
N ARG A 352 -0.36 -0.57 4.51
CA ARG A 352 -1.07 0.57 5.12
C ARG A 352 -2.60 0.44 5.17
N TRP A 353 -3.16 -0.75 4.92
CA TRP A 353 -4.61 -0.98 4.88
C TRP A 353 -5.38 -0.17 3.82
N GLN A 354 -4.69 0.35 2.81
CA GLN A 354 -5.31 1.05 1.70
C GLN A 354 -5.64 0.08 0.57
N VAL A 355 -6.82 0.24 -0.02
CA VAL A 355 -7.21 -0.56 -1.19
C VAL A 355 -6.55 -0.01 -2.45
N LYS A 356 -5.92 -0.89 -3.21
CA LYS A 356 -5.31 -0.64 -4.50
C LYS A 356 -5.94 -1.53 -5.57
N ILE A 357 -6.65 -0.90 -6.50
CA ILE A 357 -7.25 -1.59 -7.64
C ILE A 357 -6.14 -2.02 -8.59
N SER A 358 -6.15 -3.28 -8.99
CA SER A 358 -5.15 -3.91 -9.87
C SER A 358 -5.81 -4.50 -11.10
N ASP A 359 -5.00 -4.90 -12.09
CA ASP A 359 -5.48 -5.52 -13.32
C ASP A 359 -6.46 -4.58 -14.06
N PHE A 360 -6.03 -3.36 -14.37
CA PHE A 360 -6.81 -2.40 -15.16
C PHE A 360 -6.09 -2.03 -16.47
N GLY A 361 -6.85 -1.58 -17.48
CA GLY A 361 -6.31 -1.08 -18.74
C GLY A 361 -5.81 -2.13 -19.73
N LEU A 362 -5.97 -3.43 -19.43
CA LEU A 362 -5.54 -4.54 -20.31
C LEU A 362 -6.65 -5.00 -21.28
N ASN A 363 -7.50 -4.08 -21.75
CA ASN A 363 -8.73 -4.43 -22.47
C ASN A 363 -8.48 -5.24 -23.75
N MET A 364 -7.41 -4.93 -24.51
CA MET A 364 -7.06 -5.66 -25.73
C MET A 364 -6.64 -7.11 -25.45
N ILE A 365 -5.90 -7.33 -24.35
CA ILE A 365 -5.45 -8.66 -23.91
C ILE A 365 -6.62 -9.49 -23.36
N ARG A 366 -7.65 -8.81 -22.83
CA ARG A 366 -8.84 -9.44 -22.24
C ARG A 366 -9.87 -9.85 -23.29
N GLU A 367 -9.94 -9.15 -24.41
CA GLU A 367 -10.83 -9.53 -25.52
C GLU A 367 -10.48 -10.91 -26.09
N SER A 368 -9.20 -11.25 -26.16
CA SER A 368 -8.74 -12.53 -26.71
C SER A 368 -8.79 -13.71 -25.74
N GLN A 369 -8.99 -13.48 -24.44
CA GLN A 369 -9.01 -14.55 -23.44
C GLN A 369 -10.43 -15.05 -23.13
N PRO A 370 -10.64 -16.38 -23.01
CA PRO A 370 -11.89 -16.92 -22.51
C PRO A 370 -12.01 -16.64 -21.01
N MET A 371 -13.01 -15.84 -20.63
CA MET A 371 -13.33 -15.55 -19.24
C MET A 371 -14.00 -16.75 -18.59
N SER A 372 -13.56 -17.10 -17.37
CA SER A 372 -14.28 -18.05 -16.54
C SER A 372 -15.65 -17.47 -16.18
N LYS A 373 -16.69 -18.31 -16.30
CA LYS A 373 -18.08 -17.96 -16.02
C LYS A 373 -18.26 -17.33 -14.65
N ARG A 374 -17.51 -17.78 -13.63
CA ARG A 374 -17.58 -17.23 -12.27
C ARG A 374 -17.21 -15.75 -12.20
N LYS A 375 -16.22 -15.30 -12.96
CA LYS A 375 -15.79 -13.88 -12.99
C LYS A 375 -16.85 -12.95 -13.59
N LEU A 376 -17.79 -13.49 -14.37
CA LEU A 376 -18.89 -12.73 -14.98
C LEU A 376 -19.98 -12.35 -13.95
N LEU A 377 -19.96 -12.93 -12.74
CA LEU A 377 -20.96 -12.64 -11.69
C LEU A 377 -20.88 -11.21 -11.14
N TRP A 378 -19.73 -10.55 -11.28
CA TRP A 378 -19.55 -9.13 -10.93
C TRP A 378 -19.84 -8.19 -12.12
N THR A 379 -20.05 -8.73 -13.32
CA THR A 379 -20.28 -7.94 -14.53
C THR A 379 -21.73 -7.48 -14.63
N ALA A 380 -21.93 -6.23 -15.04
CA ALA A 380 -23.25 -5.63 -15.14
C ALA A 380 -24.15 -6.31 -16.19
N PRO A 381 -25.48 -6.40 -15.97
CA PRO A 381 -26.42 -7.07 -16.87
C PRO A 381 -26.36 -6.60 -18.32
N GLU A 382 -26.21 -5.30 -18.56
CA GLU A 382 -26.13 -4.72 -19.90
C GLU A 382 -24.87 -5.16 -20.65
N LEU A 383 -23.74 -5.27 -19.95
CA LEU A 383 -22.48 -5.73 -20.54
C LEU A 383 -22.52 -7.22 -20.87
N LEU A 384 -23.24 -8.01 -20.06
CA LEU A 384 -23.49 -9.43 -20.32
C LEU A 384 -24.41 -9.68 -21.53
N ARG A 385 -25.34 -8.76 -21.82
CA ARG A 385 -26.25 -8.82 -22.97
C ARG A 385 -25.54 -8.44 -24.27
N GLU A 386 -24.78 -7.36 -24.24
CA GLU A 386 -24.03 -6.84 -25.40
C GLU A 386 -22.73 -7.62 -25.67
N ASN A 387 -22.35 -8.54 -24.77
CA ASN A 387 -21.04 -9.20 -24.75
C ASN A 387 -19.86 -8.19 -24.79
N ASN A 388 -20.05 -7.01 -24.22
CA ASN A 388 -19.07 -5.94 -24.23
C ASN A 388 -18.02 -6.16 -23.13
N ARG A 389 -16.85 -6.67 -23.53
CA ARG A 389 -15.73 -7.00 -22.62
C ARG A 389 -14.87 -5.80 -22.22
N LYS A 390 -15.00 -4.65 -22.89
CA LYS A 390 -14.22 -3.43 -22.56
C LYS A 390 -14.68 -2.79 -21.26
N GLY A 391 -15.93 -3.04 -20.87
CA GLY A 391 -16.57 -2.43 -19.72
C GLY A 391 -16.97 -0.98 -19.95
N THR A 392 -17.87 -0.50 -19.10
CA THR A 392 -18.34 0.88 -19.06
C THR A 392 -18.16 1.44 -17.65
N LYS A 393 -18.18 2.78 -17.51
CA LYS A 393 -18.07 3.43 -16.20
C LYS A 393 -19.24 3.06 -15.30
N GLU A 394 -20.42 2.96 -15.89
CA GLU A 394 -21.67 2.55 -15.26
C GLU A 394 -21.65 1.06 -14.89
N GLY A 395 -20.96 0.24 -15.68
CA GLY A 395 -20.71 -1.17 -15.37
C GLY A 395 -19.79 -1.36 -14.16
N ASP A 396 -18.74 -0.52 -14.04
CA ASP A 396 -17.87 -0.55 -12.85
C ASP A 396 -18.62 -0.15 -11.57
N VAL A 397 -19.62 0.75 -11.65
CA VAL A 397 -20.48 1.13 -10.52
C VAL A 397 -21.32 -0.06 -10.06
N TYR A 398 -21.82 -0.88 -10.99
CA TYR A 398 -22.51 -2.12 -10.66
C TYR A 398 -21.56 -3.11 -9.97
N SER A 399 -20.37 -3.35 -10.54
CA SER A 399 -19.38 -4.24 -9.93
C SER A 399 -18.96 -3.78 -8.53
N PHE A 400 -18.87 -2.46 -8.31
CA PHE A 400 -18.63 -1.87 -7.00
C PHE A 400 -19.74 -2.23 -6.00
N ALA A 401 -21.01 -2.14 -6.39
CA ALA A 401 -22.15 -2.52 -5.54
C ALA A 401 -22.10 -3.99 -5.13
N ILE A 402 -21.74 -4.87 -6.05
CA ILE A 402 -21.57 -6.30 -5.81
C ILE A 402 -20.46 -6.53 -4.76
N ILE A 403 -19.31 -5.86 -4.88
CA ILE A 403 -18.23 -5.92 -3.89
C ILE A 403 -18.68 -5.36 -2.53
N CYS A 404 -19.45 -4.27 -2.51
CA CYS A 404 -20.00 -3.74 -1.27
C CYS A 404 -20.95 -4.73 -0.58
N CYS A 405 -21.71 -5.51 -1.37
CA CYS A 405 -22.53 -6.59 -0.84
C CYS A 405 -21.68 -7.71 -0.23
N GLU A 406 -20.52 -8.06 -0.82
CA GLU A 406 -19.57 -9.01 -0.21
C GLU A 406 -19.06 -8.54 1.15
N LEU A 407 -18.74 -7.24 1.25
CA LEU A 407 -18.26 -6.67 2.51
C LEU A 407 -19.34 -6.65 3.59
N VAL A 408 -20.58 -6.29 3.21
CA VAL A 408 -21.72 -6.24 4.13
C VAL A 408 -22.10 -7.64 4.63
N ASN A 409 -22.17 -8.62 3.74
CA ASN A 409 -22.58 -9.99 4.08
C ASN A 409 -21.45 -10.83 4.65
N ARG A 410 -20.19 -10.44 4.43
CA ARG A 410 -18.97 -11.18 4.80
C ARG A 410 -18.86 -12.57 4.13
N GLU A 411 -19.52 -12.73 2.99
CA GLU A 411 -19.53 -13.95 2.20
C GLU A 411 -19.29 -13.58 0.73
N THR A 412 -18.75 -14.50 -0.07
CA THR A 412 -18.62 -14.29 -1.52
C THR A 412 -20.00 -14.19 -2.17
N VAL A 413 -20.19 -13.29 -3.16
CA VAL A 413 -21.52 -13.05 -3.74
C VAL A 413 -22.14 -14.30 -4.36
N TRP A 414 -23.46 -14.44 -4.15
CA TRP A 414 -24.33 -15.52 -4.62
C TRP A 414 -24.14 -16.80 -3.80
N ASN A 415 -24.70 -16.82 -2.59
CA ASN A 415 -24.66 -17.93 -1.65
C ASN A 415 -25.02 -19.28 -2.32
N GLY A 416 -24.24 -20.33 -2.03
CA GLY A 416 -24.57 -21.71 -2.40
C GLY A 416 -24.17 -22.15 -3.82
N VAL A 417 -23.43 -21.33 -4.57
CA VAL A 417 -22.91 -21.69 -5.90
C VAL A 417 -21.65 -22.55 -5.74
N GLU A 418 -21.85 -23.83 -5.43
CA GLU A 418 -20.80 -24.85 -5.37
C GLU A 418 -20.55 -25.48 -6.75
N ARG A 419 -21.59 -25.59 -7.59
CA ARG A 419 -21.53 -26.20 -8.92
C ARG A 419 -21.47 -25.15 -10.04
N GLU A 420 -20.86 -25.51 -11.17
CA GLU A 420 -20.80 -24.62 -12.35
C GLU A 420 -22.18 -24.37 -12.98
N ASP A 421 -23.10 -25.34 -12.87
CA ASP A 421 -24.47 -25.25 -13.40
C ASP A 421 -25.27 -24.10 -12.74
N ASP A 422 -25.07 -23.87 -11.44
CA ASP A 422 -25.71 -22.77 -10.71
C ASP A 422 -25.23 -21.39 -11.20
N VAL A 423 -23.97 -21.30 -11.66
CA VAL A 423 -23.40 -20.08 -12.24
C VAL A 423 -24.09 -19.76 -13.57
N ASP A 424 -24.31 -20.78 -14.41
CA ASP A 424 -24.97 -20.62 -15.71
C ASP A 424 -26.42 -20.16 -15.55
N ASP A 425 -27.15 -20.72 -14.58
CA ASP A 425 -28.52 -20.33 -14.27
C ASP A 425 -28.60 -18.87 -13.82
N ILE A 426 -27.70 -18.43 -12.94
CA ILE A 426 -27.64 -17.04 -12.48
C ILE A 426 -27.30 -16.10 -13.65
N LEU A 427 -26.32 -16.45 -14.47
CA LEU A 427 -25.95 -15.65 -15.65
C LEU A 427 -27.08 -15.58 -16.67
N HIS A 428 -27.83 -16.66 -16.86
CA HIS A 428 -29.00 -16.68 -17.73
C HIS A 428 -30.10 -15.76 -17.21
N ARG A 429 -30.41 -15.80 -15.90
CA ARG A 429 -31.40 -14.91 -15.27
C ARG A 429 -30.97 -13.44 -15.32
N LEU A 430 -29.69 -13.14 -15.12
CA LEU A 430 -29.14 -11.77 -15.23
C LEU A 430 -29.26 -11.20 -16.66
N LYS A 431 -29.17 -12.05 -17.69
CA LYS A 431 -29.32 -11.61 -19.09
C LYS A 431 -30.76 -11.29 -19.48
N GLN A 432 -31.76 -11.84 -18.80
CA GLN A 432 -33.17 -11.60 -19.12
C GLN A 432 -33.65 -10.22 -18.63
N ILE A 433 -34.53 -9.58 -19.40
CA ILE A 433 -35.12 -8.25 -19.09
C ILE A 433 -36.50 -8.38 -18.43
N ASN A 434 -37.18 -9.53 -18.57
CA ASN A 434 -38.62 -9.68 -18.33
C ASN A 434 -39.02 -10.14 -16.92
N THR A 435 -38.11 -10.15 -15.96
CA THR A 435 -38.46 -10.42 -14.55
C THR A 435 -38.85 -9.12 -13.86
N SER A 436 -40.05 -9.08 -13.27
CA SER A 436 -40.58 -7.93 -12.50
C SER A 436 -39.68 -7.54 -11.31
N ILE A 437 -38.81 -8.44 -10.85
CA ILE A 437 -37.75 -8.18 -9.89
C ILE A 437 -36.45 -8.72 -10.50
N PRO A 438 -35.48 -7.86 -10.86
CA PRO A 438 -34.25 -8.33 -11.47
C PRO A 438 -33.43 -9.11 -10.41
N PRO A 439 -32.80 -10.24 -10.77
CA PRO A 439 -32.06 -11.06 -9.81
C PRO A 439 -30.89 -10.25 -9.23
N ARG A 440 -30.83 -10.15 -7.91
CA ARG A 440 -29.77 -9.46 -7.16
C ARG A 440 -29.32 -10.30 -5.97
N PRO A 441 -28.05 -10.16 -5.54
CA PRO A 441 -27.58 -10.78 -4.32
C PRO A 441 -28.41 -10.35 -3.10
N LEU A 442 -28.63 -11.26 -2.17
CA LEU A 442 -29.35 -10.97 -0.93
C LEU A 442 -28.51 -10.05 -0.05
N LEU A 443 -28.92 -8.80 0.16
CA LEU A 443 -28.32 -7.93 1.19
C LEU A 443 -28.94 -8.24 2.54
N ARG A 444 -28.17 -8.82 3.47
CA ARG A 444 -28.65 -9.06 4.83
C ARG A 444 -28.72 -7.73 5.59
N ASN A 445 -29.84 -7.49 6.25
CA ASN A 445 -30.05 -6.29 7.05
C ASN A 445 -29.58 -6.60 8.49
N ASN A 446 -28.34 -6.24 8.82
CA ASN A 446 -27.81 -6.41 10.18
C ASN A 446 -28.03 -5.09 10.95
N GLU A 447 -28.42 -5.17 12.24
CA GLU A 447 -28.75 -4.00 13.07
C GLU A 447 -27.61 -2.97 13.19
N ASN A 448 -26.36 -3.39 12.97
CA ASN A 448 -25.16 -2.55 13.07
C ASN A 448 -24.83 -1.77 11.78
N ILE A 449 -25.56 -1.96 10.68
CA ILE A 449 -25.25 -1.37 9.37
C ILE A 449 -26.20 -0.21 9.06
N ASN A 450 -25.63 0.93 8.66
CA ASN A 450 -26.40 2.12 8.32
C ASN A 450 -27.34 1.86 7.13
N GLN A 451 -28.65 2.09 7.30
CA GLN A 451 -29.65 1.90 6.24
C GLN A 451 -29.33 2.73 4.98
N ASN A 452 -28.73 3.91 5.13
CA ASN A 452 -28.35 4.76 4.01
C ASN A 452 -27.29 4.09 3.11
N LEU A 453 -26.41 3.26 3.69
CA LEU A 453 -25.44 2.47 2.91
C LEU A 453 -26.15 1.40 2.07
N LEU A 454 -27.15 0.73 2.62
CA LEU A 454 -27.91 -0.29 1.91
C LEU A 454 -28.70 0.32 0.73
N HIS A 455 -29.27 1.52 0.93
CA HIS A 455 -29.89 2.27 -0.15
C HIS A 455 -28.87 2.66 -1.24
N LEU A 456 -27.69 3.16 -0.86
CA LEU A 456 -26.63 3.49 -1.81
C LEU A 456 -26.18 2.28 -2.65
N ILE A 457 -26.01 1.11 -2.02
CA ILE A 457 -25.67 -0.13 -2.75
C ILE A 457 -26.79 -0.48 -3.74
N ARG A 458 -28.05 -0.32 -3.33
CA ARG A 458 -29.21 -0.56 -4.20
C ARG A 458 -29.28 0.37 -5.40
N ASP A 459 -28.91 1.63 -5.23
CA ASP A 459 -28.85 2.60 -6.32
C ASP A 459 -27.70 2.27 -7.30
N CYS A 460 -26.57 1.78 -6.78
CA CYS A 460 -25.39 1.46 -7.59
C CYS A 460 -25.58 0.23 -8.51
N TRP A 461 -26.43 -0.75 -8.15
CA TRP A 461 -26.71 -1.93 -8.99
C TRP A 461 -28.06 -1.88 -9.72
N ASN A 462 -28.59 -0.68 -9.97
CA ASN A 462 -29.83 -0.50 -10.70
C ASN A 462 -29.74 -1.16 -12.11
N GLU A 463 -30.85 -1.73 -12.58
CA GLU A 463 -30.94 -2.40 -13.88
C GLU A 463 -30.66 -1.43 -15.03
N ARG A 464 -31.15 -0.18 -14.93
CA ARG A 464 -30.87 0.85 -15.94
C ARG A 464 -29.52 1.52 -15.64
N ASN A 465 -28.62 1.48 -16.62
CA ASN A 465 -27.28 2.10 -16.54
C ASN A 465 -27.32 3.62 -16.24
N ILE A 466 -28.29 4.35 -16.82
CA ILE A 466 -28.43 5.82 -16.66
C ILE A 466 -28.84 6.21 -15.24
N GLU A 467 -29.58 5.35 -14.53
CA GLU A 467 -30.07 5.63 -13.17
C GLU A 467 -29.01 5.37 -12.10
N ARG A 468 -27.88 4.75 -12.45
CA ARG A 468 -26.79 4.51 -11.51
C ARG A 468 -26.07 5.83 -11.19
N PRO A 469 -25.76 6.10 -9.90
CA PRO A 469 -25.05 7.31 -9.52
C PRO A 469 -23.63 7.32 -10.07
N LYS A 470 -23.09 8.51 -10.34
CA LYS A 470 -21.68 8.66 -10.74
C LYS A 470 -20.79 8.37 -9.54
N MET A 471 -19.63 7.76 -9.76
CA MET A 471 -18.73 7.36 -8.66
C MET A 471 -18.29 8.52 -7.75
N ILE A 472 -18.22 9.75 -8.29
CA ILE A 472 -17.94 10.97 -7.51
C ILE A 472 -19.03 11.23 -6.45
N GLN A 473 -20.31 11.01 -6.81
CA GLN A 473 -21.45 11.15 -5.89
C GLN A 473 -21.40 10.05 -4.83
N VAL A 474 -21.16 8.80 -5.25
CA VAL A 474 -21.01 7.64 -4.34
C VAL A 474 -19.94 7.89 -3.29
N ARG A 475 -18.74 8.36 -3.67
CA ARG A 475 -17.67 8.72 -2.73
C ARG A 475 -18.10 9.82 -1.76
N SER A 476 -18.83 10.83 -2.22
CA SER A 476 -19.30 11.93 -1.36
C SER A 476 -20.29 11.43 -0.31
N MET A 477 -21.23 10.56 -0.71
CA MET A 477 -22.20 9.95 0.20
C MET A 477 -21.51 9.04 1.22
N LEU A 478 -20.55 8.21 0.80
CA LEU A 478 -19.74 7.38 1.71
C LEU A 478 -18.95 8.23 2.71
N LYS A 479 -18.39 9.37 2.28
CA LYS A 479 -17.66 10.28 3.16
C LYS A 479 -18.57 10.89 4.24
N GLN A 480 -19.83 11.20 3.92
CA GLN A 480 -20.80 11.74 4.89
C GLN A 480 -21.29 10.69 5.89
N MET A 481 -21.21 9.39 5.55
CA MET A 481 -21.63 8.29 6.42
C MET A 481 -20.59 7.95 7.50
N VAL A 482 -19.32 8.35 7.31
CA VAL A 482 -18.25 8.20 8.30
C VAL A 482 -18.30 9.40 9.24
N ARG A 483 -18.49 9.17 10.54
CA ARG A 483 -18.42 10.24 11.55
C ARG A 483 -17.04 10.88 11.51
N ASP A 484 -16.96 12.21 11.66
CA ASP A 484 -15.73 13.01 11.67
C ASP A 484 -14.76 12.54 12.77
N GLY A 485 -13.96 11.52 12.44
CA GLY A 485 -12.80 11.08 13.16
C GLY A 485 -11.68 10.96 12.15
N SER A 486 -10.75 11.89 12.16
CA SER A 486 -9.54 11.90 11.33
C SER A 486 -8.53 10.80 11.74
N GLN A 487 -9.00 9.67 12.24
CA GLN A 487 -8.14 8.54 12.59
C GLN A 487 -7.81 7.77 11.31
N ASN A 488 -6.53 7.49 11.09
CA ASN A 488 -6.11 6.63 10.00
C ASN A 488 -6.64 5.21 10.27
N LEU A 489 -7.10 4.51 9.21
CA LEU A 489 -7.60 3.14 9.33
C LEU A 489 -6.61 2.20 10.02
N MET A 490 -5.32 2.39 9.77
CA MET A 490 -4.25 1.65 10.41
C MET A 490 -4.27 1.81 11.94
N ASP A 491 -4.33 3.04 12.45
CA ASP A 491 -4.31 3.34 13.88
C ASP A 491 -5.55 2.76 14.57
N TYR A 492 -6.70 2.84 13.89
CA TYR A 492 -7.95 2.27 14.39
C TYR A 492 -7.91 0.74 14.49
N VAL A 493 -7.44 0.06 13.43
CA VAL A 493 -7.30 -1.40 13.43
C VAL A 493 -6.26 -1.86 14.46
N PHE A 494 -5.17 -1.10 14.64
CA PHE A 494 -4.18 -1.41 15.68
C PHE A 494 -4.75 -1.27 17.09
N GLY A 495 -5.47 -0.17 17.39
CA GLY A 495 -6.09 0.00 18.70
C GLY A 495 -7.13 -1.09 19.00
N MET A 496 -7.89 -1.50 17.98
CA MET A 496 -8.84 -2.62 18.10
C MET A 496 -8.11 -3.94 18.40
N LEU A 497 -7.02 -4.26 17.69
CA LEU A 497 -6.22 -5.46 17.92
C LEU A 497 -5.59 -5.48 19.32
N GLU A 498 -5.11 -4.33 19.79
CA GLU A 498 -4.55 -4.19 21.13
C GLU A 498 -5.60 -4.43 22.22
N GLN A 499 -6.81 -3.90 22.04
CA GLN A 499 -7.94 -4.17 22.94
C GLN A 499 -8.36 -5.64 22.94
N TYR A 500 -8.47 -6.27 21.76
CA TYR A 500 -8.79 -7.70 21.68
C TYR A 500 -7.70 -8.57 22.31
N ALA A 501 -6.43 -8.27 22.06
CA ALA A 501 -5.32 -9.00 22.67
C ALA A 501 -5.34 -8.87 24.19
N SER A 502 -5.53 -7.66 24.71
CA SER A 502 -5.60 -7.40 26.15
C SER A 502 -6.80 -8.10 26.81
N SER A 503 -7.98 -8.08 26.17
CA SER A 503 -9.16 -8.79 26.68
C SER A 503 -8.96 -10.30 26.71
N LEU A 504 -8.34 -10.86 25.67
CA LEU A 504 -8.06 -12.29 25.59
C LEU A 504 -7.02 -12.72 26.62
N GLU A 505 -5.97 -11.92 26.83
CA GLU A 505 -4.98 -12.16 27.88
C GLU A 505 -5.63 -12.20 29.26
N GLN A 506 -6.54 -11.25 29.54
CA GLN A 506 -7.27 -11.21 30.79
C GLN A 506 -8.16 -12.46 30.98
N GLU A 507 -8.89 -12.87 29.94
CA GLU A 507 -9.73 -14.07 29.99
C GLU A 507 -8.89 -15.34 30.19
N VAL A 508 -7.76 -15.47 29.48
CA VAL A 508 -6.83 -16.59 29.64
C VAL A 508 -6.28 -16.62 31.07
N GLU A 509 -5.88 -15.48 31.63
CA GLU A 509 -5.39 -15.41 33.01
C GLU A 509 -6.45 -15.85 34.02
N GLU A 510 -7.71 -15.41 33.85
CA GLU A 510 -8.83 -15.79 34.72
C GLU A 510 -9.11 -17.30 34.64
N ARG A 511 -9.22 -17.85 33.43
CA ARG A 511 -9.41 -19.30 33.23
C ARG A 511 -8.25 -20.13 33.78
N THR A 512 -7.02 -19.65 33.63
CA THR A 512 -5.84 -20.32 34.17
C THR A 512 -5.87 -20.34 35.70
N ARG A 513 -6.34 -19.25 36.32
CA ARG A 513 -6.51 -19.16 37.78
C ARG A 513 -7.57 -20.13 38.30
N GLU A 514 -8.73 -20.19 37.65
CA GLU A 514 -9.80 -21.14 37.96
C GLU A 514 -9.30 -22.59 37.88
N LEU A 515 -8.59 -22.92 36.80
CA LEU A 515 -8.03 -24.26 36.58
C LEU A 515 -7.02 -24.64 37.68
N VAL A 516 -6.16 -23.71 38.10
CA VAL A 516 -5.20 -23.94 39.19
C VAL A 516 -5.92 -24.22 40.51
N GLU A 517 -7.00 -23.48 40.81
CA GLU A 517 -7.75 -23.66 42.04
C GLU A 517 -8.57 -24.96 42.03
N GLU A 518 -9.18 -25.32 40.91
CA GLU A 518 -9.87 -26.61 40.74
C GLU A 518 -8.89 -27.78 40.86
N LYS A 519 -7.72 -27.68 40.21
CA LYS A 519 -6.65 -28.67 40.34
C LYS A 519 -6.21 -28.84 41.79
N ARG A 520 -6.06 -27.74 42.54
CA ARG A 520 -5.70 -27.78 43.97
C ARG A 520 -6.75 -28.52 44.80
N LYS A 521 -8.04 -28.28 44.55
CA LYS A 521 -9.13 -28.98 45.25
C LYS A 521 -9.15 -30.48 44.93
N SER A 522 -8.94 -30.83 43.67
CA SER A 522 -8.82 -32.22 43.21
C SER A 522 -7.64 -32.95 43.87
N ASP A 523 -6.47 -32.31 43.91
CA ASP A 523 -5.26 -32.85 44.54
C ASP A 523 -5.46 -33.14 46.04
N ILE A 524 -6.12 -32.23 46.77
CA ILE A 524 -6.42 -32.42 48.21
C ILE A 524 -7.31 -33.64 48.44
N LEU A 525 -8.34 -33.83 47.61
CA LEU A 525 -9.23 -34.99 47.71
C LEU A 525 -8.48 -36.28 47.41
N LEU A 526 -7.62 -36.28 46.39
CA LEU A 526 -6.82 -37.45 46.04
C LEU A 526 -5.86 -37.87 47.17
N TYR A 527 -5.17 -36.90 47.80
CA TYR A 527 -4.28 -37.17 48.93
C TYR A 527 -5.00 -37.62 50.21
N ARG A 528 -6.33 -37.43 50.31
CA ARG A 528 -7.15 -38.01 51.39
C ARG A 528 -7.51 -39.47 51.14
N MET A 529 -7.56 -39.90 49.87
CA MET A 529 -7.91 -41.27 49.49
C MET A 529 -6.70 -42.19 49.35
N LEU A 530 -5.54 -41.63 48.98
CA LEU A 530 -4.31 -42.38 48.70
C LEU A 530 -3.10 -41.71 49.36
N PRO A 531 -2.05 -42.47 49.70
CA PRO A 531 -0.81 -41.88 50.16
C PRO A 531 -0.20 -40.97 49.08
N LYS A 532 0.38 -39.83 49.48
CA LYS A 532 0.94 -38.82 48.56
C LYS A 532 1.86 -39.41 47.47
N GLN A 533 2.79 -40.29 47.86
CA GLN A 533 3.72 -40.93 46.93
C GLN A 533 3.05 -41.77 45.85
N VAL A 534 1.91 -42.41 46.17
CA VAL A 534 1.13 -43.23 45.25
C VAL A 534 0.24 -42.35 44.39
N ALA A 535 -0.39 -41.33 44.99
CA ALA A 535 -1.20 -40.34 44.29
C ALA A 535 -0.41 -39.57 43.22
N ASP A 536 0.83 -39.18 43.52
CA ASP A 536 1.69 -38.46 42.57
C ASP A 536 2.07 -39.33 41.36
N LYS A 537 2.40 -40.61 41.57
CA LYS A 537 2.65 -41.57 40.48
C LYS A 537 1.41 -41.75 39.60
N LEU A 538 0.23 -41.90 40.20
CA LEU A 538 -1.03 -42.03 39.45
C LEU A 538 -1.37 -40.75 38.68
N LYS A 539 -1.08 -39.55 39.23
CA LYS A 539 -1.24 -38.27 38.52
C LYS A 539 -0.34 -38.14 37.29
N LEU A 540 0.84 -38.75 37.33
CA LEU A 540 1.75 -38.85 36.18
C LEU A 540 1.33 -39.91 35.15
N GLY A 541 0.26 -40.66 35.43
CA GLY A 541 -0.18 -41.78 34.60
C GLY A 541 0.71 -43.03 34.73
N GLU A 542 1.57 -43.08 35.75
CA GLU A 542 2.46 -44.21 36.00
C GLU A 542 1.71 -45.35 36.69
N PHE A 543 2.06 -46.58 36.33
CA PHE A 543 1.56 -47.77 37.00
C PHE A 543 2.26 -47.94 38.36
N VAL A 544 1.49 -48.15 39.43
CA VAL A 544 2.02 -48.37 40.79
C VAL A 544 2.20 -49.87 41.01
N GLU A 545 3.44 -50.34 40.86
CA GLU A 545 3.79 -51.74 41.11
C GLU A 545 3.64 -52.10 42.61
N PRO A 546 3.19 -53.32 42.95
CA PRO A 546 3.18 -53.81 44.33
C PRO A 546 4.60 -53.84 44.91
N GLU A 547 4.78 -53.27 46.10
CA GLU A 547 6.07 -53.25 46.81
C GLU A 547 6.06 -54.21 48.00
N GLN A 548 7.14 -54.97 48.18
CA GLN A 548 7.36 -55.81 49.34
C GLN A 548 8.16 -55.08 50.42
N PHE A 549 7.64 -55.09 51.64
CA PHE A 549 8.25 -54.52 52.84
C PHE A 549 8.73 -55.66 53.75
N SER A 550 9.99 -55.61 54.17
CA SER A 550 10.63 -56.66 54.98
C SER A 550 10.10 -56.74 56.41
N ALA A 551 9.70 -55.59 56.97
CA ALA A 551 9.10 -55.47 58.29
C ALA A 551 8.14 -54.28 58.30
N ALA A 552 6.93 -54.50 58.78
CA ALA A 552 5.93 -53.48 59.06
C ALA A 552 5.15 -53.91 60.30
N THR A 553 4.68 -52.95 61.10
CA THR A 553 3.77 -53.23 62.22
C THR A 553 2.35 -52.87 61.82
N ILE A 554 1.46 -53.84 61.97
CA ILE A 554 0.04 -53.71 61.63
C ILE A 554 -0.77 -53.68 62.92
N PHE A 555 -1.69 -52.73 62.98
CA PHE A 555 -2.62 -52.48 64.06
C PHE A 555 -4.05 -52.76 63.57
N PHE A 556 -4.75 -53.59 64.34
CA PHE A 556 -6.19 -53.77 64.23
C PHE A 556 -6.84 -53.29 65.54
N SER A 557 -7.90 -52.51 65.42
CA SER A 557 -8.79 -52.22 66.54
C SER A 557 -10.21 -52.65 66.24
N ASP A 558 -10.96 -52.93 67.30
CA ASP A 558 -12.40 -53.24 67.26
C ASP A 558 -13.09 -52.66 68.49
N VAL A 559 -14.34 -52.21 68.34
CA VAL A 559 -15.12 -51.68 69.47
C VAL A 559 -15.89 -52.82 70.12
N VAL A 560 -15.57 -53.10 71.39
CA VAL A 560 -16.17 -54.21 72.13
C VAL A 560 -17.68 -54.01 72.24
N SER A 561 -18.43 -55.03 71.81
CA SER A 561 -19.88 -55.07 71.89
C SER A 561 -20.58 -53.91 71.15
N PHE A 562 -19.96 -53.35 70.10
CA PHE A 562 -20.54 -52.26 69.31
C PHE A 562 -21.95 -52.56 68.83
N THR A 563 -22.24 -53.79 68.39
CA THR A 563 -23.59 -54.19 67.95
C THR A 563 -24.64 -54.00 69.04
N THR A 564 -24.28 -54.26 70.31
CA THR A 564 -25.19 -54.05 71.45
C THR A 564 -25.39 -52.56 71.74
N LEU A 565 -24.33 -51.75 71.63
CA LEU A 565 -24.41 -50.29 71.78
C LEU A 565 -25.24 -49.66 70.66
N ALA A 566 -25.06 -50.14 69.42
CA ALA A 566 -25.81 -49.72 68.25
C ALA A 566 -27.30 -50.08 68.37
N SER A 567 -27.65 -51.24 68.93
CA SER A 567 -29.06 -51.62 69.18
C SER A 567 -29.79 -50.72 70.18
N LYS A 568 -29.04 -50.04 71.07
CA LYS A 568 -29.59 -49.09 72.06
C LYS A 568 -29.74 -47.66 71.49
N CYS A 569 -29.21 -47.40 70.30
CA CYS A 569 -29.20 -46.09 69.65
C CYS A 569 -30.14 -46.07 68.42
N SER A 570 -30.71 -44.91 68.11
CA SER A 570 -31.35 -44.73 66.79
C SER A 570 -30.29 -44.69 65.67
N PRO A 571 -30.63 -45.05 64.41
CA PRO A 571 -29.67 -45.03 63.30
C PRO A 571 -28.95 -43.68 63.13
N LEU A 572 -29.64 -42.55 63.33
CA LEU A 572 -29.03 -41.21 63.27
C LEU A 572 -28.01 -40.99 64.39
N GLN A 573 -28.31 -41.47 65.60
CA GLN A 573 -27.39 -41.40 66.74
C GLN A 573 -26.17 -42.31 66.57
N VAL A 574 -26.34 -43.50 65.97
CA VAL A 574 -25.21 -44.39 65.62
C VAL A 574 -24.27 -43.71 64.63
N VAL A 575 -24.79 -43.03 63.62
CA VAL A 575 -23.97 -42.28 62.65
C VAL A 575 -23.21 -41.14 63.34
N ASN A 576 -23.86 -40.37 64.21
CA ASN A 576 -23.18 -39.30 64.95
C ASN A 576 -22.09 -39.82 65.89
N LEU A 577 -22.38 -40.92 66.61
CA LEU A 577 -21.42 -41.61 67.46
C LEU A 577 -20.18 -42.05 66.68
N LEU A 578 -20.38 -42.72 65.53
CA LEU A 578 -19.29 -43.14 64.65
C LEU A 578 -18.51 -41.94 64.12
N ASN A 579 -19.17 -40.87 63.68
CA ASN A 579 -18.48 -39.66 63.19
C ASN A 579 -17.62 -39.00 64.27
N MET A 580 -18.09 -38.93 65.52
CA MET A 580 -17.31 -38.38 66.64
C MET A 580 -16.10 -39.25 66.96
N LEU A 581 -16.30 -40.57 67.01
CA LEU A 581 -15.22 -41.53 67.26
C LEU A 581 -14.19 -41.49 66.12
N TYR A 582 -14.63 -41.48 64.87
CA TYR A 582 -13.77 -41.39 63.68
C TYR A 582 -13.00 -40.08 63.61
N THR A 583 -13.64 -38.94 63.92
CA THR A 583 -12.95 -37.64 63.96
C THR A 583 -11.85 -37.63 65.01
N THR A 584 -12.12 -38.23 66.18
CA THR A 584 -11.15 -38.31 67.28
C THR A 584 -9.99 -39.23 66.89
N PHE A 585 -10.26 -40.41 66.34
CA PHE A 585 -9.23 -41.38 65.95
C PHE A 585 -8.41 -40.92 64.75
N ASP A 586 -9.04 -40.34 63.72
CA ASP A 586 -8.34 -39.79 62.56
C ASP A 586 -7.39 -38.65 63.00
N GLY A 587 -7.80 -37.80 63.95
CA GLY A 587 -6.93 -36.76 64.51
C GLY A 587 -5.72 -37.33 65.27
N ILE A 588 -5.87 -38.45 65.98
CA ILE A 588 -4.75 -39.14 66.64
C ILE A 588 -3.83 -39.78 65.60
N ILE A 589 -4.39 -40.44 64.59
CA ILE A 589 -3.64 -41.05 63.48
C ILE A 589 -2.77 -40.00 62.77
N ASP A 590 -3.33 -38.83 62.45
CA ASP A 590 -2.62 -37.74 61.76
C ASP A 590 -1.43 -37.17 62.56
N SER A 591 -1.42 -37.36 63.90
CA SER A 591 -0.32 -36.91 64.77
C SER A 591 0.83 -37.91 64.93
N HIS A 592 0.69 -39.14 64.40
CA HIS A 592 1.70 -40.20 64.48
C HIS A 592 2.22 -40.58 63.08
N ASP A 593 3.43 -41.16 63.01
CA ASP A 593 4.00 -41.68 61.75
C ASP A 593 3.39 -43.03 61.36
N VAL A 594 2.10 -43.01 61.02
CA VAL A 594 1.29 -44.18 60.68
C VAL A 594 0.39 -43.88 59.48
N TYR A 595 -0.03 -44.91 58.76
CA TYR A 595 -0.92 -44.81 57.60
C TYR A 595 -2.22 -45.58 57.85
N LYS A 596 -3.36 -44.88 57.71
CA LYS A 596 -4.70 -45.49 57.72
C LYS A 596 -4.95 -46.22 56.40
N VAL A 597 -5.07 -47.55 56.47
CA VAL A 597 -5.31 -48.40 55.29
C VAL A 597 -6.79 -48.40 54.94
N GLU A 598 -7.62 -48.82 55.88
CA GLU A 598 -9.07 -48.86 55.74
C GLU A 598 -9.75 -48.97 57.11
N THR A 599 -11.05 -48.72 57.14
CA THR A 599 -11.92 -48.99 58.28
C THR A 599 -12.67 -50.30 58.03
N ILE A 600 -12.67 -51.20 59.00
CA ILE A 600 -13.31 -52.52 58.90
C ILE A 600 -14.43 -52.55 59.94
N GLY A 601 -15.68 -52.37 59.49
CA GLY A 601 -16.82 -52.24 60.40
C GLY A 601 -16.66 -51.00 61.28
N ASP A 602 -16.64 -51.21 62.59
CA ASP A 602 -16.41 -50.25 63.67
C ASP A 602 -14.93 -50.18 64.12
N GLY A 603 -14.05 -50.91 63.43
CA GLY A 603 -12.62 -51.02 63.69
C GLY A 603 -11.72 -50.29 62.68
N TYR A 604 -10.45 -50.12 63.05
CA TYR A 604 -9.43 -49.47 62.22
C TYR A 604 -8.30 -50.43 61.85
N LEU A 605 -7.90 -50.40 60.59
CA LEU A 605 -6.66 -51.00 60.10
C LEU A 605 -5.63 -49.92 59.84
N VAL A 606 -4.59 -49.89 60.68
CA VAL A 606 -3.50 -48.92 60.60
C VAL A 606 -2.17 -49.66 60.48
N CYS A 607 -1.22 -49.09 59.76
CA CYS A 607 0.11 -49.66 59.64
C CYS A 607 1.20 -48.60 59.79
N SER A 608 2.39 -49.02 60.18
CA SER A 608 3.60 -48.19 60.14
C SER A 608 4.73 -48.96 59.47
N GLY A 609 5.65 -48.23 58.84
CA GLY A 609 6.65 -48.79 57.93
C GLY A 609 6.18 -48.95 56.48
N ILE A 610 4.91 -48.62 56.19
CA ILE A 610 4.27 -48.64 54.87
C ILE A 610 3.39 -47.38 54.73
N PRO A 611 3.37 -46.68 53.58
CA PRO A 611 4.21 -46.89 52.39
C PRO A 611 5.65 -46.40 52.57
N ARG A 612 5.92 -45.61 53.62
CA ARG A 612 7.26 -45.09 53.92
C ARG A 612 7.95 -45.98 54.94
N ARG A 613 9.14 -46.46 54.60
CA ARG A 613 10.01 -47.21 55.52
C ARG A 613 10.57 -46.26 56.58
N ASN A 614 10.36 -46.57 57.86
CA ASN A 614 10.84 -45.78 59.01
C ASN A 614 11.81 -46.57 59.90
N GLY A 615 12.59 -47.48 59.31
CA GLY A 615 13.57 -48.29 60.05
C GLY A 615 12.88 -49.24 61.02
N ASN A 616 13.27 -49.23 62.29
CA ASN A 616 12.63 -50.04 63.34
C ASN A 616 11.54 -49.28 64.11
N ASP A 617 11.32 -47.99 63.80
CA ASP A 617 10.37 -47.15 64.54
C ASP A 617 8.91 -47.50 64.24
N HIS A 618 8.62 -48.36 63.25
CA HIS A 618 7.25 -48.80 62.95
C HIS A 618 6.54 -49.42 64.15
N ALA A 619 7.23 -50.20 64.97
CA ALA A 619 6.62 -50.82 66.15
C ALA A 619 6.36 -49.79 67.25
N LYS A 620 7.27 -48.82 67.43
CA LYS A 620 7.12 -47.69 68.35
C LYS A 620 5.92 -46.81 67.96
N ALA A 621 5.83 -46.40 66.70
CA ALA A 621 4.75 -45.54 66.22
C ALA A 621 3.36 -46.16 66.46
N ILE A 622 3.23 -47.48 66.25
CA ILE A 622 1.99 -48.22 66.52
C ILE A 622 1.75 -48.43 68.02
N ALA A 623 2.78 -48.64 68.84
CA ALA A 623 2.63 -48.72 70.29
C ALA A 623 2.12 -47.41 70.89
N GLU A 624 2.70 -46.27 70.50
CA GLU A 624 2.25 -44.93 70.92
C GLU A 624 0.81 -44.66 70.47
N LEU A 625 0.49 -44.97 69.20
CA LEU A 625 -0.86 -44.88 68.66
C LEU A 625 -1.85 -45.68 69.53
N SER A 626 -1.48 -46.90 69.92
CA SER A 626 -2.33 -47.79 70.71
C SER A 626 -2.61 -47.23 72.10
N PHE A 627 -1.60 -46.66 72.76
CA PHE A 627 -1.79 -45.98 74.05
C PHE A 627 -2.67 -44.73 73.90
N ALA A 628 -2.45 -43.93 72.86
CA ALA A 628 -3.25 -42.74 72.58
C ALA A 628 -4.73 -43.10 72.31
N PHE A 629 -4.99 -44.18 71.57
CA PHE A 629 -6.34 -44.71 71.32
C PHE A 629 -7.04 -45.11 72.61
N LEU A 630 -6.39 -45.91 73.48
CA LEU A 630 -6.99 -46.32 74.76
C LEU A 630 -7.23 -45.13 75.70
N ARG A 631 -6.30 -44.17 75.78
CA ARG A 631 -6.46 -42.94 76.58
C ARG A 631 -7.63 -42.10 76.08
N SER A 632 -7.75 -41.93 74.77
CA SER A 632 -8.84 -41.15 74.16
C SER A 632 -10.19 -41.79 74.40
N VAL A 633 -10.31 -43.11 74.24
CA VAL A 633 -11.56 -43.85 74.47
C VAL A 633 -11.97 -43.85 75.93
N SER A 634 -11.02 -43.89 76.86
CA SER A 634 -11.31 -43.79 78.30
C SER A 634 -11.99 -42.48 78.68
N ASN A 635 -11.72 -41.39 77.93
CA ASN A 635 -12.33 -40.08 78.12
C ASN A 635 -13.56 -39.84 77.23
N PHE A 636 -13.82 -40.73 76.26
CA PHE A 636 -14.90 -40.60 75.31
C PHE A 636 -16.24 -40.95 75.96
N LYS A 637 -17.20 -40.02 75.92
CA LYS A 637 -18.57 -40.22 76.43
C LYS A 637 -19.56 -40.10 75.29
N VAL A 638 -20.55 -40.98 75.28
CA VAL A 638 -21.67 -40.91 74.32
C VAL A 638 -22.72 -39.97 74.88
N ASP A 639 -22.98 -38.85 74.20
CA ASP A 639 -23.90 -37.79 74.68
C ASP A 639 -25.29 -38.31 75.09
N HIS A 640 -25.79 -39.33 74.38
CA HIS A 640 -27.11 -39.92 74.62
C HIS A 640 -27.12 -41.10 75.61
N LEU A 641 -25.95 -41.66 75.94
CA LEU A 641 -25.76 -42.81 76.85
C LEU A 641 -24.53 -42.58 77.74
N PRO A 642 -24.56 -41.60 78.67
CA PRO A 642 -23.37 -41.17 79.42
C PRO A 642 -22.81 -42.22 80.40
N ASN A 643 -23.58 -43.26 80.71
CA ASN A 643 -23.19 -44.34 81.61
C ASN A 643 -22.55 -45.54 80.89
N GLU A 644 -22.71 -45.63 79.57
CA GLU A 644 -22.10 -46.69 78.77
C GLU A 644 -20.68 -46.26 78.38
N ARG A 645 -19.69 -47.13 78.63
CA ARG A 645 -18.30 -46.87 78.25
C ARG A 645 -17.96 -47.67 77.00
N VAL A 646 -17.37 -46.99 76.03
CA VAL A 646 -16.79 -47.64 74.86
C VAL A 646 -15.46 -48.26 75.28
N ASN A 647 -15.23 -49.53 74.94
CA ASN A 647 -13.95 -50.19 75.16
C ASN A 647 -13.39 -50.64 73.81
N LEU A 648 -12.07 -50.56 73.64
CA LEU A 648 -11.39 -51.06 72.45
C LEU A 648 -10.68 -52.37 72.73
N ARG A 649 -10.67 -53.25 71.74
CA ARG A 649 -9.66 -54.32 71.62
C ARG A 649 -8.65 -53.89 70.59
N ILE A 650 -7.38 -54.11 70.90
CA ILE A 650 -6.27 -53.78 70.00
C ILE A 650 -5.42 -55.01 69.80
N GLY A 651 -5.13 -55.33 68.54
CA GLY A 651 -4.20 -56.38 68.12
C GLY A 651 -3.05 -55.83 67.31
N ILE A 652 -1.83 -56.21 67.66
CA ILE A 652 -0.62 -55.75 66.97
C ILE A 652 0.26 -56.94 66.57
N HIS A 653 0.68 -56.97 65.32
CA HIS A 653 1.69 -57.90 64.85
C HIS A 653 2.70 -57.23 63.92
N THR A 654 3.94 -57.69 63.97
CA THR A 654 5.07 -57.16 63.21
C THR A 654 5.62 -58.26 62.32
N GLY A 655 5.70 -58.00 61.01
CA GLY A 655 6.16 -58.98 60.03
C GLY A 655 6.24 -58.39 58.61
N PRO A 656 6.69 -59.19 57.62
CA PRO A 656 6.76 -58.75 56.23
C PRO A 656 5.37 -58.60 55.62
N ALA A 657 5.17 -57.59 54.78
CA ALA A 657 3.90 -57.36 54.08
C ALA A 657 4.14 -56.80 52.68
N VAL A 658 3.20 -57.04 51.77
CA VAL A 658 3.19 -56.49 50.41
C VAL A 658 2.10 -55.42 50.35
N ALA A 659 2.39 -54.26 49.78
CA ALA A 659 1.41 -53.19 49.61
C ALA A 659 1.29 -52.80 48.14
N GLY A 660 0.07 -52.54 47.67
CA GLY A 660 -0.18 -52.20 46.28
C GLY A 660 -1.55 -51.56 46.05
N VAL A 661 -1.71 -50.93 44.88
CA VAL A 661 -2.99 -50.33 44.49
C VAL A 661 -3.87 -51.37 43.80
N VAL A 662 -5.10 -51.54 44.29
CA VAL A 662 -6.09 -52.45 43.73
C VAL A 662 -7.31 -51.68 43.21
N GLY A 663 -7.79 -52.06 42.03
CA GLY A 663 -8.95 -51.45 41.36
C GLY A 663 -8.57 -50.31 40.40
N LEU A 664 -9.18 -50.29 39.22
CA LEU A 664 -8.94 -49.26 38.19
C LEU A 664 -9.86 -48.04 38.37
N THR A 665 -11.12 -48.27 38.75
CA THR A 665 -12.14 -47.20 38.87
C THR A 665 -12.13 -46.53 40.25
N MET A 666 -11.80 -47.29 41.30
CA MET A 666 -11.69 -46.79 42.67
C MET A 666 -10.41 -47.37 43.29
N PRO A 667 -9.23 -46.78 43.00
CA PRO A 667 -7.96 -47.30 43.47
C PRO A 667 -7.89 -47.25 44.99
N ARG A 668 -7.53 -48.37 45.62
CA ARG A 668 -7.28 -48.48 47.07
C ARG A 668 -5.87 -48.99 47.31
N TYR A 669 -5.15 -48.37 48.23
CA TYR A 669 -3.84 -48.86 48.64
C TYR A 669 -4.01 -49.91 49.74
N CYS A 670 -3.90 -51.19 49.36
CA CYS A 670 -4.21 -52.32 50.22
C CYS A 670 -2.94 -53.05 50.67
N LEU A 671 -3.01 -53.68 51.84
CA LEU A 671 -1.97 -54.55 52.38
C LEU A 671 -2.33 -56.02 52.16
N PHE A 672 -1.33 -56.80 51.76
CA PHE A 672 -1.43 -58.23 51.52
C PHE A 672 -0.33 -58.97 52.28
N GLY A 673 -0.68 -60.13 52.81
CA GLY A 673 0.28 -61.03 53.45
C GLY A 673 -0.21 -61.58 54.77
N ASP A 674 0.57 -62.53 55.27
CA ASP A 674 0.28 -63.26 56.50
C ASP A 674 0.28 -62.37 57.76
N THR A 675 1.05 -61.28 57.71
CA THR A 675 1.14 -60.29 58.79
C THR A 675 -0.21 -59.63 59.07
N VAL A 676 -1.01 -59.33 58.03
CA VAL A 676 -2.35 -58.73 58.15
C VAL A 676 -3.28 -59.70 58.88
N ASN A 677 -3.28 -60.97 58.46
CA ASN A 677 -4.12 -62.01 59.05
C ASN A 677 -3.76 -62.25 60.52
N THR A 678 -2.46 -62.30 60.84
CA THR A 678 -1.98 -62.53 62.21
C THR A 678 -2.33 -61.35 63.12
N ALA A 679 -2.20 -60.10 62.64
CA ALA A 679 -2.61 -58.91 63.39
C ALA A 679 -4.12 -58.91 63.69
N SER A 680 -4.96 -59.26 62.71
CA SER A 680 -6.40 -59.42 62.92
C SER A 680 -6.73 -60.51 63.96
N ARG A 681 -5.96 -61.61 64.00
CA ARG A 681 -6.12 -62.64 65.05
C ARG A 681 -5.68 -62.17 66.44
N MET A 682 -4.69 -61.28 66.53
CA MET A 682 -4.30 -60.65 67.79
C MET A 682 -5.46 -59.80 68.32
N GLU A 683 -6.13 -59.06 67.46
CA GLU A 683 -7.29 -58.25 67.85
C GLU A 683 -8.46 -59.15 68.30
N SER A 684 -8.85 -60.12 67.46
CA SER A 684 -10.04 -60.94 67.73
C SER A 684 -9.93 -61.78 69.01
N ASN A 685 -8.72 -62.19 69.37
CA ASN A 685 -8.45 -62.91 70.63
C ASN A 685 -8.07 -61.98 71.79
N GLY A 686 -8.06 -60.67 71.57
CA GLY A 686 -7.75 -59.65 72.57
C GLY A 686 -8.79 -59.56 73.69
N ARG A 687 -8.42 -58.91 74.79
CA ARG A 687 -9.32 -58.59 75.91
C ARG A 687 -9.71 -57.12 75.84
N PRO A 688 -10.94 -56.75 76.29
CA PRO A 688 -11.36 -55.35 76.36
C PRO A 688 -10.32 -54.48 77.08
N SER A 689 -10.02 -53.33 76.51
CA SER A 689 -9.11 -52.31 77.05
C SER A 689 -7.66 -52.78 77.25
N LYS A 690 -7.26 -53.87 76.57
CA LYS A 690 -5.88 -54.34 76.53
C LYS A 690 -5.33 -54.36 75.11
N ILE A 691 -4.01 -54.16 74.99
CA ILE A 691 -3.27 -54.24 73.73
C ILE A 691 -2.62 -55.62 73.63
N HIS A 692 -3.09 -56.45 72.71
CA HIS A 692 -2.60 -57.81 72.49
C HIS A 692 -1.53 -57.81 71.39
N ILE A 693 -0.35 -58.33 71.69
CA ILE A 693 0.78 -58.34 70.77
C ILE A 693 1.33 -59.75 70.55
N SER A 694 1.83 -60.00 69.34
CA SER A 694 2.55 -61.23 68.99
C SER A 694 3.96 -61.31 69.61
N SER A 695 4.57 -62.51 69.61
CA SER A 695 5.97 -62.71 70.03
C SER A 695 6.95 -61.87 69.22
N GLU A 696 6.72 -61.73 67.90
CA GLU A 696 7.54 -60.90 67.03
C GLU A 696 7.48 -59.43 67.44
N THR A 697 6.28 -58.86 67.62
CA THR A 697 6.11 -57.48 68.08
C THR A 697 6.73 -57.26 69.45
N ASN A 698 6.59 -58.24 70.36
CA ASN A 698 7.22 -58.17 71.68
C ASN A 698 8.75 -58.05 71.57
N LYS A 699 9.38 -58.90 70.75
CA LYS A 699 10.84 -58.84 70.49
C LYS A 699 11.25 -57.48 69.93
N TYR A 700 10.47 -56.89 69.03
CA TYR A 700 10.75 -55.56 68.49
C TYR A 700 10.68 -54.46 69.57
N LEU A 701 9.64 -54.48 70.40
CA LEU A 701 9.44 -53.44 71.43
C LEU A 701 10.43 -53.57 72.61
N THR A 702 10.78 -54.79 73.01
CA THR A 702 11.65 -55.03 74.18
C THR A 702 13.13 -55.09 73.83
N ASN A 703 13.51 -55.86 72.80
CA ASN A 703 14.92 -56.13 72.50
C ASN A 703 15.53 -55.18 71.46
N ILE A 704 14.73 -54.73 70.48
CA ILE A 704 15.25 -53.92 69.35
C ILE A 704 15.14 -52.42 69.66
N ILE A 705 13.97 -51.96 70.10
CA ILE A 705 13.72 -50.55 70.43
C ILE A 705 14.03 -50.29 71.92
N GLY A 706 13.52 -51.14 72.80
CA GLY A 706 13.62 -50.99 74.25
C GLY A 706 12.62 -49.99 74.84
N GLY A 707 12.45 -50.02 76.17
CA GLY A 707 11.64 -49.03 76.91
C GLY A 707 10.14 -49.29 76.99
N TYR A 708 9.67 -50.48 76.60
CA TYR A 708 8.27 -50.92 76.71
C TYR A 708 8.13 -52.09 77.67
N LEU A 709 7.06 -52.09 78.48
CA LEU A 709 6.72 -53.15 79.42
C LEU A 709 5.66 -54.08 78.82
N THR A 710 5.96 -55.39 78.83
CA THR A 710 5.07 -56.43 78.30
C THR A 710 4.88 -57.57 79.30
N GLU A 711 3.68 -58.13 79.38
CA GLU A 711 3.34 -59.28 80.24
C GLU A 711 3.02 -60.52 79.38
N PRO A 712 3.56 -61.70 79.69
CA PRO A 712 3.23 -62.92 78.96
C PRO A 712 1.77 -63.32 79.21
N ARG A 713 1.02 -63.56 78.13
CA ARG A 713 -0.33 -64.12 78.21
C ARG A 713 -0.32 -65.65 78.34
N GLY A 714 0.75 -66.28 77.86
CA GLY A 714 0.87 -67.73 77.70
C GLY A 714 0.55 -68.19 76.28
N GLU A 715 0.49 -69.51 76.10
CA GLU A 715 0.20 -70.16 74.83
C GLU A 715 -1.30 -70.16 74.53
N ILE A 716 -1.69 -69.59 73.38
CA ILE A 716 -3.09 -69.58 72.90
C ILE A 716 -3.20 -70.26 71.53
N ILE A 717 -4.30 -70.96 71.29
CA ILE A 717 -4.57 -71.58 69.98
C ILE A 717 -5.17 -70.52 69.06
N ILE A 718 -4.42 -70.16 68.00
CA ILE A 718 -4.84 -69.19 67.00
C ILE A 718 -5.27 -69.92 65.73
N LYS A 719 -6.49 -69.62 65.29
CA LYS A 719 -7.09 -70.22 64.09
C LYS A 719 -6.20 -70.01 62.86
N GLY A 720 -5.71 -71.11 62.29
CA GLY A 720 -4.84 -71.12 61.11
C GLY A 720 -3.34 -70.96 61.40
N LYS A 721 -2.95 -70.80 62.68
CA LYS A 721 -1.54 -70.69 63.12
C LYS A 721 -1.09 -71.77 64.10
N GLY A 722 -2.04 -72.39 64.81
CA GLY A 722 -1.73 -73.36 65.86
C GLY A 722 -1.48 -72.66 67.19
N VAL A 723 -0.68 -73.28 68.04
CA VAL A 723 -0.32 -72.74 69.35
C VAL A 723 0.71 -71.62 69.18
N MET A 724 0.42 -70.43 69.70
CA MET A 724 1.33 -69.29 69.69
C MET A 724 1.44 -68.67 71.08
N GLU A 725 2.65 -68.28 71.45
CA GLU A 725 2.90 -67.47 72.63
C GLU A 725 2.63 -66.00 72.31
N THR A 726 1.83 -65.33 73.15
CA THR A 726 1.47 -63.92 72.98
C THR A 726 1.63 -63.12 74.26
N PHE A 727 1.60 -61.79 74.12
CA PHE A 727 1.92 -60.86 75.20
C PHE A 727 0.90 -59.71 75.28
N TRP A 728 0.78 -59.10 76.45
CA TRP A 728 0.08 -57.85 76.66
C TRP A 728 1.07 -56.70 76.69
N LEU A 729 0.82 -55.64 75.93
CA LEU A 729 1.57 -54.39 76.05
C LEU A 729 0.93 -53.52 77.14
N ILE A 730 1.69 -53.19 78.19
CA ILE A 730 1.17 -52.49 79.38
C ILE A 730 1.44 -50.99 79.30
N GLY A 731 2.68 -50.59 79.01
CA GLY A 731 3.10 -49.20 79.11
C GLY A 731 4.59 -49.00 78.84
N HIS A 732 5.13 -47.86 79.25
CA HIS A 732 6.58 -47.62 79.18
C HIS A 732 7.31 -48.17 80.40
N SER A 733 8.56 -48.59 80.22
CA SER A 733 9.42 -48.98 81.34
C SER A 733 9.66 -47.82 82.32
N ASN A 734 9.62 -46.56 81.84
CA ASN A 734 9.76 -45.36 82.68
C ASN A 734 8.52 -45.07 83.56
N ASP A 735 7.36 -45.68 83.29
CA ASP A 735 6.16 -45.47 84.11
C ASP A 735 6.22 -46.23 85.45
N LEU A 736 7.19 -47.14 85.62
CA LEU A 736 7.42 -47.90 86.86
C LEU A 736 8.15 -47.09 87.95
N ASP A 737 8.93 -46.06 87.59
CA ASP A 737 9.65 -45.23 88.58
C ASP A 737 8.74 -44.19 89.28
N ILE A 738 7.53 -43.94 88.77
CA ILE A 738 6.58 -42.97 89.33
C ILE A 738 5.50 -43.62 90.21
N ASN A 739 5.22 -44.92 90.04
CA ASN A 739 4.02 -45.57 90.58
C ASN A 739 4.26 -46.64 91.67
N ASN A 740 5.39 -46.62 92.37
CA ASN A 740 5.63 -47.52 93.51
C ASN A 740 4.74 -47.24 94.75
N ASN A 741 3.75 -46.34 94.67
CA ASN A 741 2.82 -46.05 95.77
C ASN A 741 1.34 -46.43 95.54
N ASN A 742 0.92 -46.94 94.38
CA ASN A 742 -0.52 -47.12 94.09
C ASN A 742 -0.96 -48.51 93.59
N TRP A 743 -0.16 -49.57 93.78
CA TRP A 743 -0.54 -50.93 93.38
C TRP A 743 -1.35 -51.73 94.42
N ASN A 744 -1.73 -51.13 95.56
CA ASN A 744 -2.52 -51.81 96.60
C ASN A 744 -4.05 -51.61 96.50
N GLU A 745 -4.59 -50.94 95.48
CA GLU A 745 -6.05 -50.70 95.37
C GLU A 745 -6.74 -51.25 94.11
N LEU A 746 -6.10 -52.12 93.33
CA LEU A 746 -6.72 -52.80 92.17
C LEU A 746 -6.84 -54.32 92.34
N GLY A 747 -6.76 -54.81 93.58
CA GLY A 747 -6.83 -56.21 93.95
C GLY A 747 -7.94 -56.54 94.94
N THR A 748 -9.17 -56.09 94.71
CA THR A 748 -10.39 -56.71 95.27
C THR A 748 -11.60 -56.13 94.54
N ILE A 749 -12.49 -57.01 94.09
CA ILE A 749 -13.82 -56.81 93.47
C ILE A 749 -13.87 -57.42 92.07
N ASN A 750 -14.49 -58.61 92.05
CA ASN A 750 -15.04 -59.40 90.93
C ASN A 750 -14.40 -60.77 90.67
N GLU A 751 -14.28 -61.58 91.72
CA GLU A 751 -14.30 -63.05 91.60
C GLU A 751 -15.69 -63.68 91.86
N ASP A 752 -16.72 -62.90 92.22
CA ASP A 752 -18.04 -63.46 92.61
C ASP A 752 -19.15 -63.44 91.53
N LEU A 753 -18.83 -63.20 90.25
CA LEU A 753 -19.85 -63.16 89.17
C LEU A 753 -19.56 -64.05 87.94
N LEU A 754 -18.67 -65.04 88.05
CA LEU A 754 -18.37 -65.97 86.94
C LEU A 754 -18.74 -67.45 87.23
N ASN A 755 -19.51 -67.73 88.27
CA ASN A 755 -19.94 -69.10 88.63
C ASN A 755 -21.45 -69.36 88.46
N ASN A 756 -22.12 -68.71 87.51
CA ASN A 756 -23.45 -69.14 87.06
C ASN A 756 -23.62 -68.78 85.59
N GLU A 757 -23.36 -69.75 84.72
CA GLU A 757 -24.06 -70.07 83.45
C GLU A 757 -23.15 -70.99 82.62
N GLU A 758 -23.02 -72.23 83.10
CA GLU A 758 -22.96 -73.40 82.21
C GLU A 758 -24.40 -73.83 81.93
N GLU A 759 -24.89 -73.56 80.72
CA GLU A 759 -25.70 -74.46 79.87
C GLU A 759 -25.76 -73.94 78.42
#